data_AF-A0AAD0Q8K4-F1
#
_entry.id   AF-A0AAD0Q8K4-F1
#
_cell.length_a   1.000
_cell.length_b   1.000
_cell.length_c   1.000
_cell.angle_alpha   90.00
_cell.angle_beta   90.00
_cell.angle_gamma   90.00
#
_symmetry.space_group_name_H-M   'P 1'
#
loop_
_entity.id
_entity.type
_entity.pdbx_description
1 polymer ?
#
loop_
_entity_poly.entity_id
_entity_poly.type
_entity_poly.pdbx_seq_one_letter_code
_entity_poly.pdbx_strand_id
1 'polypeptide(L)'
;MTTDMSRRRLFALGGGALGAAAAGSFLPPSLQAAIAAQPAHVAGSGGLGAIKHVVILMQENRSFDHYFGTLRGVRGFGDRNAVELPTGGTVFEQPNGSGATVLPFPVRGAAEEQKKDLQYIGALDHSWNGGAKAWGGGWMNGWISAKTAATMAYYDRRDIPLHYELADTFTVCDAYHSSIHTSTSPNRNHLWSGKTGFEANGKRAVGNDAYNEGSHPGYDWSTYAERLEKAGRSWRTYTEWENFTDNQIEFYATFKAIARKALARTGGHTYMEAFYAEVRGASEAERTRLLGLLEEGVATLTAQERSLFERGLRRVPTGTLAEEFARDVAAGTLPEVSYLVPSAIDSEHPSTSSPVHSATIVYKILDALGKHPDVWRHTAVLINYDENDGFFDHVPPPVAPPEVSDEQWEGRPTGLGIRVPLLVVSPWTVGGYVCSEVFDHTSVIRFLERWTGVKEPNISDWRRRVTGDLTSAFDFTRARRQPAVQVPGPIPPLSGRWQPKPPADQSLPVQEPGVRPARPLPYQPDAQVRRVAGGSLRVELGNSGRSSAHFTLYPYAGESAAPLHKDVRGAGHWTVPLTGSAYRFTVTGPNGFRREFAGPAEGGAEVTTRIDARERDLHLTLRNTGRRNLTFLIRPLGYVDEDDLHDWVRRVTVKPGRHRTVVHSAADAHGWYDLAVTADGEEGFRRRLMGHIENGRASVSG
;
A
#
# COMPACT_ATOMS: atom_id res chain seq x y z
N MET A 1 19.60 -30.63 1.06
CA MET A 1 20.90 -29.88 1.09
C MET A 1 20.80 -28.46 0.50
N THR A 2 19.61 -27.97 0.15
CA THR A 2 19.35 -26.68 -0.54
C THR A 2 19.02 -25.51 0.40
N THR A 3 18.61 -25.78 1.65
CA THR A 3 18.24 -24.77 2.66
C THR A 3 19.44 -23.97 3.17
N ASP A 4 20.62 -24.60 3.32
CA ASP A 4 21.85 -23.95 3.79
C ASP A 4 22.44 -23.00 2.72
N MET A 5 22.28 -23.29 1.43
CA MET A 5 22.85 -22.46 0.34
C MET A 5 22.15 -21.11 0.14
N SER A 6 20.83 -21.02 0.34
CA SER A 6 20.09 -19.75 0.17
C SER A 6 20.40 -18.78 1.31
N ARG A 7 20.43 -19.29 2.54
CA ARG A 7 20.86 -18.52 3.73
C ARG A 7 22.33 -18.14 3.62
N ARG A 8 23.23 -19.09 3.31
CA ARG A 8 24.65 -18.79 3.10
C ARG A 8 24.89 -17.80 1.97
N ARG A 9 24.10 -17.74 0.90
CA ARG A 9 24.27 -16.70 -0.14
C ARG A 9 23.81 -15.32 0.32
N LEU A 10 22.65 -15.21 0.98
CA LEU A 10 22.27 -13.93 1.60
C LEU A 10 23.30 -13.45 2.64
N PHE A 11 23.87 -14.37 3.41
CA PHE A 11 24.94 -14.07 4.38
C PHE A 11 26.32 -13.86 3.72
N ALA A 12 26.69 -14.60 2.68
CA ALA A 12 28.01 -14.52 1.99
C ALA A 12 28.10 -13.39 0.97
N LEU A 13 26.97 -12.89 0.44
CA LEU A 13 26.94 -11.59 -0.24
C LEU A 13 27.23 -10.43 0.73
N GLY A 14 27.11 -10.65 2.05
CA GLY A 14 27.60 -9.75 3.09
C GLY A 14 29.04 -10.03 3.56
N GLY A 15 29.54 -11.26 3.41
CA GLY A 15 30.89 -11.65 3.84
C GLY A 15 31.85 -11.73 2.67
N GLY A 16 32.64 -10.68 2.43
CA GLY A 16 33.58 -10.59 1.32
C GLY A 16 34.55 -11.79 1.25
N ALA A 17 34.26 -12.74 0.37
CA ALA A 17 35.23 -13.69 -0.20
C ALA A 17 34.61 -14.46 -1.38
N LEU A 18 34.87 -14.01 -2.62
CA LEU A 18 35.51 -14.78 -3.71
C LEU A 18 35.36 -14.08 -5.06
N GLY A 19 36.47 -13.52 -5.54
CA GLY A 19 36.95 -13.56 -6.93
C GLY A 19 36.01 -13.16 -8.08
N ALA A 20 36.06 -11.87 -8.45
CA ALA A 20 35.90 -11.32 -9.79
C ALA A 20 34.93 -12.03 -10.79
N ALA A 21 33.63 -11.72 -10.70
CA ALA A 21 32.73 -11.53 -11.85
C ALA A 21 31.42 -10.83 -11.41
N ALA A 22 31.20 -9.59 -11.89
CA ALA A 22 30.00 -8.73 -11.81
C ALA A 22 29.51 -8.22 -10.42
N ALA A 23 29.24 -6.92 -10.34
CA ALA A 23 28.63 -6.23 -9.20
C ALA A 23 27.27 -6.87 -8.82
N GLY A 24 27.16 -7.43 -7.61
CA GLY A 24 26.15 -8.43 -7.26
C GLY A 24 24.76 -7.85 -6.95
N SER A 25 23.78 -8.20 -7.78
CA SER A 25 22.34 -8.06 -7.54
C SER A 25 21.85 -9.08 -6.49
N PHE A 26 20.88 -8.68 -5.64
CA PHE A 26 20.19 -9.53 -4.66
C PHE A 26 19.05 -10.35 -5.29
N LEU A 27 18.64 -10.04 -6.52
CA LEU A 27 17.71 -10.90 -7.25
C LEU A 27 18.37 -12.25 -7.57
N PRO A 28 17.60 -13.35 -7.61
CA PRO A 28 18.12 -14.64 -8.06
C PRO A 28 18.80 -14.53 -9.43
N PRO A 29 20.01 -15.11 -9.64
CA PRO A 29 20.67 -15.08 -10.95
C PRO A 29 19.82 -15.68 -12.08
N SER A 30 18.99 -16.67 -11.74
CA SER A 30 18.00 -17.26 -12.64
C SER A 30 16.97 -16.24 -13.10
N LEU A 31 16.46 -15.40 -12.19
CA LEU A 31 15.52 -14.32 -12.51
C LEU A 31 16.20 -13.24 -13.36
N GLN A 32 17.43 -12.83 -13.01
CA GLN A 32 18.19 -11.87 -13.82
C GLN A 32 18.38 -12.38 -15.26
N ALA A 33 18.77 -13.65 -15.42
CA ALA A 33 18.88 -14.28 -16.73
C ALA A 33 17.54 -14.33 -17.48
N ALA A 34 16.45 -14.64 -16.77
CA ALA A 34 15.11 -14.68 -17.35
C ALA A 34 14.63 -13.28 -17.81
N ILE A 35 14.92 -12.22 -17.06
CA ILE A 35 14.66 -10.82 -17.46
C ILE A 35 15.50 -10.46 -18.69
N ALA A 36 16.80 -10.77 -18.68
CA ALA A 36 17.70 -10.47 -19.79
C ALA A 36 17.33 -11.19 -21.09
N ALA A 37 16.75 -12.40 -20.98
CA ALA A 37 16.32 -13.20 -22.11
C ALA A 37 14.92 -12.82 -22.66
N GLN A 38 14.22 -11.85 -22.05
CA GLN A 38 12.88 -11.49 -22.51
C GLN A 38 12.92 -10.87 -23.92
N PRO A 39 12.15 -11.43 -24.88
CA PRO A 39 12.04 -10.83 -26.20
C PRO A 39 11.36 -9.46 -26.07
N ALA A 40 11.84 -8.49 -26.85
CA ALA A 40 11.10 -7.24 -27.05
C ALA A 40 9.71 -7.60 -27.60
N HIS A 41 8.64 -7.26 -26.87
CA HIS A 41 7.28 -7.60 -27.29
C HIS A 41 6.99 -7.07 -28.69
N VAL A 42 6.42 -7.93 -29.55
CA VAL A 42 5.90 -7.52 -30.85
C VAL A 42 4.68 -6.64 -30.59
N ALA A 43 4.67 -5.44 -31.16
CA ALA A 43 3.52 -4.54 -31.07
C ALA A 43 2.24 -5.28 -31.53
N GLY A 44 1.27 -5.46 -30.63
CA GLY A 44 0.00 -6.14 -30.91
C GLY A 44 -0.21 -7.49 -30.20
N SER A 45 0.81 -8.09 -29.58
CA SER A 45 0.66 -9.34 -28.78
C SER A 45 0.56 -9.10 -27.26
N GLY A 46 0.44 -7.83 -26.84
CA GLY A 46 0.46 -7.41 -25.43
C GLY A 46 -0.92 -7.11 -24.86
N GLY A 47 -1.14 -7.50 -23.60
CA GLY A 47 -2.35 -7.21 -22.82
C GLY A 47 -2.49 -8.15 -21.63
N LEU A 48 -3.56 -7.99 -20.83
CA LEU A 48 -3.82 -8.85 -19.66
C LEU A 48 -3.85 -10.35 -20.00
N GLY A 49 -4.25 -10.72 -21.21
CA GLY A 49 -4.26 -12.12 -21.67
C GLY A 49 -2.88 -12.75 -21.84
N ALA A 50 -1.79 -11.97 -21.77
CA ALA A 50 -0.42 -12.50 -21.75
C ALA A 50 -0.08 -13.15 -20.39
N ILE A 51 -0.83 -12.83 -19.33
CA ILE A 51 -0.72 -13.46 -18.02
C ILE A 51 -1.47 -14.79 -18.05
N LYS A 52 -0.80 -15.84 -17.59
CA LYS A 52 -1.37 -17.18 -17.34
C LYS A 52 -1.39 -17.54 -15.86
N HIS A 53 -0.54 -16.91 -15.05
CA HIS A 53 -0.43 -17.19 -13.62
C HIS A 53 -0.35 -15.89 -12.82
N VAL A 54 -1.15 -15.82 -11.75
CA VAL A 54 -1.05 -14.78 -10.73
C VAL A 54 -0.69 -15.45 -9.41
N VAL A 55 0.47 -15.09 -8.86
CA VAL A 55 0.98 -15.59 -7.59
C VAL A 55 0.84 -14.48 -6.56
N ILE A 56 0.16 -14.76 -5.45
CA ILE A 56 -0.15 -13.81 -4.39
C ILE A 56 0.60 -14.26 -3.15
N LEU A 57 1.56 -13.45 -2.70
CA LEU A 57 2.27 -13.63 -1.44
C LEU A 57 1.89 -12.47 -0.51
N MET A 58 1.06 -12.76 0.49
CA MET A 58 0.69 -11.81 1.53
C MET A 58 1.50 -12.08 2.80
N GLN A 59 2.32 -11.10 3.16
CA GLN A 59 3.17 -11.09 4.34
C GLN A 59 2.53 -10.31 5.50
N GLU A 60 3.22 -10.33 6.65
CA GLU A 60 2.88 -9.69 7.92
C GLU A 60 4.04 -8.80 8.37
N ASN A 61 3.85 -7.77 9.16
CA ASN A 61 2.96 -6.68 8.85
C ASN A 61 3.85 -5.43 8.89
N ARG A 62 3.76 -4.56 7.89
CA ARG A 62 4.71 -3.45 7.68
C ARG A 62 3.98 -2.26 7.07
N SER A 63 4.18 -1.07 7.61
CA SER A 63 3.75 0.14 6.91
C SER A 63 4.66 0.44 5.71
N PHE A 64 4.14 1.20 4.76
CA PHE A 64 4.92 1.64 3.61
C PHE A 64 6.12 2.50 4.03
N ASP A 65 5.93 3.54 4.85
CA ASP A 65 7.04 4.40 5.30
C ASP A 65 8.09 3.66 6.12
N HIS A 66 7.70 2.64 6.89
CA HIS A 66 8.64 1.82 7.64
C HIS A 66 9.61 1.06 6.73
N TYR A 67 9.22 0.71 5.51
CA TYR A 67 10.09 0.04 4.53
C TYR A 67 10.69 0.98 3.51
N PHE A 68 9.87 1.83 2.91
CA PHE A 68 10.19 2.59 1.72
C PHE A 68 10.11 4.10 1.94
N GLY A 69 9.97 4.57 3.19
CA GLY A 69 9.93 6.01 3.47
C GLY A 69 11.20 6.75 3.01
N THR A 70 12.35 6.08 2.98
CA THR A 70 13.61 6.68 2.46
C THR A 70 13.87 6.39 0.98
N LEU A 71 13.11 5.51 0.33
CA LEU A 71 13.31 5.15 -1.08
C LEU A 71 13.09 6.38 -1.98
N ARG A 72 13.95 6.63 -2.98
CA ARG A 72 13.76 7.77 -3.89
C ARG A 72 12.49 7.65 -4.73
N GLY A 73 11.86 8.77 -5.07
CA GLY A 73 10.75 8.83 -6.02
C GLY A 73 9.48 8.07 -5.61
N VAL A 74 9.25 7.89 -4.31
CA VAL A 74 7.96 7.46 -3.75
C VAL A 74 7.45 8.55 -2.79
N ARG A 75 6.17 8.50 -2.44
CA ARG A 75 5.61 9.31 -1.35
C ARG A 75 6.09 8.80 0.01
N GLY A 76 7.28 9.24 0.41
CA GLY A 76 7.97 8.88 1.65
C GLY A 76 8.30 10.10 2.52
N PHE A 77 9.44 10.10 3.21
CA PHE A 77 9.84 11.15 4.16
C PHE A 77 10.12 12.53 3.53
N GLY A 78 10.31 12.59 2.20
CA GLY A 78 10.41 13.84 1.45
C GLY A 78 9.09 14.30 0.82
N ASP A 79 7.94 13.68 1.16
CA ASP A 79 6.65 14.03 0.56
C ASP A 79 6.28 15.50 0.85
N ARG A 80 6.33 16.34 -0.20
CA ARG A 80 5.90 17.74 -0.18
C ARG A 80 4.41 17.92 0.16
N ASN A 81 3.64 16.82 0.09
CA ASN A 81 2.23 16.75 0.43
C ASN A 81 1.96 16.34 1.90
N ALA A 82 2.99 16.14 2.73
CA ALA A 82 2.82 15.87 4.15
C ALA A 82 1.86 16.86 4.83
N VAL A 83 0.93 16.33 5.62
CA VAL A 83 -0.13 17.11 6.27
C VAL A 83 0.49 17.94 7.40
N GLU A 84 0.06 19.20 7.52
CA GLU A 84 0.35 20.04 8.69
C GLU A 84 -0.61 19.63 9.81
N LEU A 85 -0.07 19.34 10.99
CA LEU A 85 -0.84 19.05 12.19
C LEU A 85 -1.41 20.33 12.81
N PRO A 86 -2.47 20.25 13.64
CA PRO A 86 -3.01 21.42 14.34
C PRO A 86 -2.01 22.15 15.24
N THR A 87 -0.90 21.49 15.61
CA THR A 87 0.21 22.07 16.37
C THR A 87 1.10 23.00 15.54
N GLY A 88 0.90 23.08 14.21
CA GLY A 88 1.72 23.83 13.26
C GLY A 88 2.92 23.05 12.71
N GLY A 89 3.21 21.88 13.29
CA GLY A 89 4.22 20.95 12.80
C GLY A 89 3.75 20.09 11.63
N THR A 90 4.63 19.26 11.08
CA THR A 90 4.26 18.25 10.08
C THR A 90 3.75 16.97 10.73
N VAL A 91 3.06 16.13 9.96
CA VAL A 91 2.65 14.78 10.41
C VAL A 91 3.82 13.89 10.85
N PHE A 92 5.07 14.22 10.51
CA PHE A 92 6.23 13.50 11.02
C PHE A 92 6.55 13.83 12.49
N GLU A 93 6.07 14.95 13.01
CA GLU A 93 6.31 15.41 14.38
C GLU A 93 5.25 14.89 15.34
N GLN A 94 5.33 13.58 15.64
CA GLN A 94 4.28 12.90 16.40
C GLN A 94 4.29 13.25 17.88
N PRO A 95 3.17 13.73 18.47
CA PRO A 95 3.13 14.12 19.88
C PRO A 95 3.25 12.90 20.79
N ASN A 96 4.06 13.00 21.85
CA ASN A 96 4.27 11.91 22.82
C ASN A 96 3.40 12.00 24.09
N GLY A 97 2.54 13.02 24.18
CA GLY A 97 1.69 13.28 25.36
C GLY A 97 2.33 14.09 26.49
N SER A 98 3.65 14.30 26.47
CA SER A 98 4.38 15.16 27.43
C SER A 98 4.66 16.58 26.90
N GLY A 99 4.11 16.94 25.75
CA GLY A 99 4.40 18.19 25.04
C GLY A 99 5.63 18.15 24.13
N ALA A 100 6.33 17.01 24.03
CA ALA A 100 7.43 16.79 23.09
C ALA A 100 6.97 15.96 21.88
N THR A 101 7.81 15.91 20.84
CA THR A 101 7.54 15.16 19.60
C THR A 101 8.55 14.04 19.39
N VAL A 102 8.13 13.01 18.65
CA VAL A 102 8.96 11.92 18.16
C VAL A 102 8.96 12.00 16.64
N LEU A 103 10.14 12.12 16.05
CA LEU A 103 10.37 12.06 14.60
C LEU A 103 10.55 10.59 14.16
N PRO A 104 10.36 10.25 12.88
CA PRO A 104 10.78 8.95 12.38
C PRO A 104 12.29 8.78 12.55
N PHE A 105 12.74 7.59 12.97
CA PHE A 105 14.15 7.31 13.27
C PHE A 105 14.61 5.94 12.75
N PRO A 106 15.88 5.79 12.33
CA PRO A 106 16.34 4.54 11.72
C PRO A 106 16.48 3.43 12.78
N VAL A 107 15.96 2.24 12.48
CA VAL A 107 16.13 1.04 13.33
C VAL A 107 17.61 0.77 13.58
N ARG A 108 18.47 0.99 12.57
CA ARG A 108 19.93 0.82 12.68
C ARG A 108 20.57 1.66 13.78
N GLY A 109 20.21 2.95 13.85
CA GLY A 109 20.74 3.84 14.89
C GLY A 109 20.27 3.42 16.28
N ALA A 110 18.98 3.10 16.41
CA ALA A 110 18.42 2.61 17.67
C ALA A 110 19.04 1.27 18.11
N ALA A 111 19.34 0.38 17.17
CA ALA A 111 19.98 -0.91 17.43
C ALA A 111 21.40 -0.73 17.97
N GLU A 112 22.19 0.17 17.37
CA GLU A 112 23.54 0.51 17.82
C GLU A 112 23.52 1.09 19.25
N GLU A 113 22.67 2.09 19.50
CA GLU A 113 22.55 2.75 20.80
C GLU A 113 22.07 1.78 21.90
N GLN A 114 21.09 0.93 21.58
CA GLN A 114 20.52 -0.03 22.52
C GLN A 114 21.30 -1.34 22.64
N LYS A 115 22.39 -1.51 21.86
CA LYS A 115 23.18 -2.75 21.76
C LYS A 115 22.30 -3.95 21.41
N LYS A 116 21.48 -3.79 20.37
CA LYS A 116 20.55 -4.78 19.82
C LYS A 116 20.89 -5.08 18.36
N ASP A 117 20.31 -6.13 17.80
CA ASP A 117 20.37 -6.39 16.37
C ASP A 117 19.41 -5.49 15.59
N LEU A 118 19.57 -5.45 14.27
CA LEU A 118 18.77 -4.61 13.40
C LEU A 118 17.39 -5.21 13.07
N GLN A 119 17.23 -6.53 13.11
CA GLN A 119 16.18 -7.22 12.35
C GLN A 119 14.97 -7.64 13.19
N TYR A 120 15.13 -7.73 14.52
CA TYR A 120 14.16 -8.37 15.39
C TYR A 120 13.44 -7.36 16.27
N ILE A 121 12.81 -6.35 15.65
CA ILE A 121 11.90 -5.44 16.35
C ILE A 121 10.61 -6.17 16.74
N GLY A 122 10.03 -5.82 17.90
CA GLY A 122 8.84 -6.45 18.45
C GLY A 122 7.53 -5.82 17.96
N ALA A 123 6.44 -6.59 18.07
CA ALA A 123 5.11 -6.17 17.63
C ALA A 123 4.58 -4.94 18.39
N LEU A 124 3.74 -4.13 17.73
CA LEU A 124 3.02 -3.01 18.34
C LEU A 124 1.51 -3.24 18.31
N ASP A 125 0.73 -2.37 18.97
CA ASP A 125 -0.72 -2.47 18.94
C ASP A 125 -1.25 -2.21 17.52
N HIS A 126 -1.86 -3.22 16.92
CA HIS A 126 -2.57 -3.16 15.64
C HIS A 126 -4.04 -3.61 15.79
N SER A 127 -4.63 -3.38 16.96
CA SER A 127 -6.07 -3.60 17.20
C SER A 127 -6.93 -2.51 16.54
N TRP A 128 -8.23 -2.78 16.38
CA TRP A 128 -9.22 -1.80 15.89
C TRP A 128 -9.18 -0.48 16.66
N ASN A 129 -9.10 -0.56 17.99
CA ASN A 129 -9.05 0.62 18.86
C ASN A 129 -7.70 1.34 18.78
N GLY A 130 -6.59 0.61 18.72
CA GLY A 130 -5.26 1.16 18.51
C GLY A 130 -5.13 1.87 17.16
N GLY A 131 -5.63 1.25 16.09
CA GLY A 131 -5.70 1.80 14.75
C GLY A 131 -6.53 3.08 14.68
N ALA A 132 -7.74 3.07 15.25
CA ALA A 132 -8.59 4.25 15.32
C ALA A 132 -7.94 5.40 16.12
N LYS A 133 -7.22 5.07 17.21
CA LYS A 133 -6.49 6.06 18.01
C LYS A 133 -5.30 6.64 17.23
N ALA A 134 -4.55 5.83 16.51
CA ALA A 134 -3.44 6.28 15.67
C ALA A 134 -3.91 7.18 14.51
N TRP A 135 -5.02 6.82 13.86
CA TRP A 135 -5.65 7.59 12.79
C TRP A 135 -6.06 9.00 13.24
N GLY A 136 -6.44 9.18 14.52
CA GLY A 136 -6.62 10.50 15.13
C GLY A 136 -7.70 11.34 14.43
N GLY A 137 -8.77 10.72 13.93
CA GLY A 137 -9.83 11.42 13.21
C GLY A 137 -9.40 11.92 11.82
N GLY A 138 -8.34 11.36 11.23
CA GLY A 138 -7.81 11.77 9.92
C GLY A 138 -6.58 12.67 9.98
N TRP A 139 -6.23 13.16 11.18
CA TRP A 139 -5.02 13.95 11.41
C TRP A 139 -3.74 13.12 11.48
N MET A 140 -3.84 11.80 11.68
CA MET A 140 -2.70 10.88 11.77
C MET A 140 -1.71 11.30 12.87
N ASN A 141 -2.19 11.80 14.01
CA ASN A 141 -1.38 12.39 15.09
C ASN A 141 -1.46 11.62 16.42
N GLY A 142 -2.07 10.43 16.43
CA GLY A 142 -2.28 9.65 17.65
C GLY A 142 -1.29 8.50 17.85
N TRP A 143 -0.28 8.37 17.00
CA TRP A 143 0.55 7.17 16.88
C TRP A 143 1.25 6.76 18.19
N ILE A 144 1.96 7.69 18.84
CA ILE A 144 2.71 7.39 20.07
C ILE A 144 1.77 6.98 21.19
N SER A 145 0.65 7.69 21.32
CA SER A 145 -0.34 7.44 22.37
C SER A 145 -1.12 6.13 22.15
N ALA A 146 -1.29 5.72 20.89
CA ALA A 146 -1.93 4.47 20.51
C ALA A 146 -1.02 3.27 20.70
N LYS A 147 0.28 3.48 20.50
CA LYS A 147 1.28 2.42 20.42
C LYS A 147 2.41 2.74 21.39
N THR A 148 3.60 3.01 20.87
CA THR A 148 4.76 3.53 21.60
C THR A 148 5.63 4.33 20.64
N ALA A 149 6.74 4.92 21.11
CA ALA A 149 7.70 5.60 20.23
C ALA A 149 8.32 4.68 19.17
N ALA A 150 8.37 3.36 19.40
CA ALA A 150 8.86 2.39 18.42
C ALA A 150 8.06 2.38 17.11
N THR A 151 6.82 2.88 17.11
CA THR A 151 6.02 3.08 15.89
C THR A 151 6.73 3.91 14.84
N MET A 152 7.62 4.82 15.25
CA MET A 152 8.31 5.77 14.38
C MET A 152 9.62 5.19 13.80
N ALA A 153 9.98 3.96 14.14
CA ALA A 153 11.17 3.31 13.61
C ALA A 153 10.99 2.99 12.12
N TYR A 154 12.06 3.08 11.31
CA TYR A 154 12.04 2.70 9.90
C TYR A 154 13.33 1.99 9.46
N TYR A 155 13.23 1.19 8.39
CA TYR A 155 14.34 0.59 7.68
C TYR A 155 14.74 1.39 6.44
N ASP A 156 16.01 1.31 6.08
CA ASP A 156 16.51 1.80 4.79
C ASP A 156 17.10 0.69 3.91
N ARG A 157 17.60 1.07 2.73
CA ARG A 157 18.21 0.16 1.75
C ARG A 157 19.30 -0.76 2.32
N ARG A 158 20.04 -0.29 3.33
CA ARG A 158 21.12 -1.04 3.98
C ARG A 158 20.56 -2.15 4.87
N ASP A 159 19.30 -2.03 5.29
CA ASP A 159 18.65 -2.92 6.24
C ASP A 159 17.81 -4.00 5.55
N ILE A 160 17.14 -3.65 4.45
CA ILE A 160 16.25 -4.54 3.68
C ILE A 160 16.58 -4.52 2.17
N PRO A 161 17.79 -4.95 1.80
CA PRO A 161 18.36 -4.73 0.46
C PRO A 161 17.56 -5.35 -0.68
N LEU A 162 17.06 -6.58 -0.49
CA LEU A 162 16.25 -7.27 -1.50
C LEU A 162 14.95 -6.50 -1.80
N HIS A 163 14.28 -5.95 -0.78
CA HIS A 163 13.04 -5.20 -0.94
C HIS A 163 13.25 -3.92 -1.76
N TYR A 164 14.35 -3.19 -1.48
CA TYR A 164 14.72 -2.00 -2.25
C TYR A 164 15.11 -2.35 -3.68
N GLU A 165 15.81 -3.46 -3.90
CA GLU A 165 16.16 -3.90 -5.26
C GLU A 165 14.94 -4.36 -6.06
N LEU A 166 13.99 -5.03 -5.42
CA LEU A 166 12.70 -5.36 -6.04
C LEU A 166 11.95 -4.09 -6.42
N ALA A 167 11.93 -3.08 -5.55
CA ALA A 167 11.35 -1.78 -5.86
C ALA A 167 12.09 -1.09 -7.01
N ASP A 168 13.43 -1.10 -7.04
CA ASP A 168 14.22 -0.48 -8.11
C ASP A 168 14.12 -1.24 -9.44
N THR A 169 13.83 -2.54 -9.41
CA THR A 169 13.71 -3.35 -10.61
C THR A 169 12.30 -3.35 -11.17
N PHE A 170 11.29 -3.48 -10.31
CA PHE A 170 9.89 -3.69 -10.69
C PHE A 170 9.00 -2.48 -10.35
N THR A 171 7.68 -2.65 -10.40
CA THR A 171 6.75 -1.58 -10.00
C THR A 171 6.45 -1.67 -8.50
N VAL A 172 6.68 -0.58 -7.79
CA VAL A 172 6.24 -0.38 -6.39
C VAL A 172 4.97 0.47 -6.38
N CYS A 173 3.98 0.09 -5.57
CA CYS A 173 2.75 0.86 -5.40
C CYS A 173 2.81 1.63 -4.07
N ASP A 174 2.90 2.96 -4.13
CA ASP A 174 3.08 3.82 -2.96
C ASP A 174 1.76 4.46 -2.47
N ALA A 175 0.63 4.04 -3.03
CA ALA A 175 -0.72 4.36 -2.57
C ALA A 175 -1.55 3.08 -2.35
N TYR A 176 -0.90 1.99 -1.95
CA TYR A 176 -1.54 0.73 -1.55
C TYR A 176 -1.79 0.73 -0.04
N HIS A 177 -3.05 0.58 0.34
CA HIS A 177 -3.51 0.64 1.73
C HIS A 177 -3.94 -0.73 2.23
N SER A 178 -3.79 -0.98 3.53
CA SER A 178 -4.56 -2.04 4.15
C SER A 178 -6.06 -1.73 3.97
N SER A 179 -6.91 -2.75 3.89
CA SER A 179 -8.33 -2.53 3.58
C SER A 179 -9.10 -1.96 4.77
N ILE A 180 -8.63 -2.25 5.98
CA ILE A 180 -9.20 -1.82 7.27
C ILE A 180 -8.04 -1.53 8.25
N HIS A 181 -8.14 -0.46 9.04
CA HIS A 181 -7.09 -0.08 10.01
C HIS A 181 -7.20 -0.89 11.31
N THR A 182 -7.04 -2.21 11.18
CA THR A 182 -7.07 -3.19 12.26
C THR A 182 -6.17 -4.39 11.93
N SER A 183 -6.25 -5.42 12.76
CA SER A 183 -5.47 -6.65 12.76
C SER A 183 -5.58 -7.47 11.46
N THR A 184 -4.79 -8.55 11.42
CA THR A 184 -4.60 -9.46 10.30
C THR A 184 -5.88 -10.03 9.67
N SER A 185 -6.71 -10.73 10.45
CA SER A 185 -7.84 -11.52 9.91
C SER A 185 -8.81 -10.66 9.08
N PRO A 186 -9.25 -9.47 9.54
CA PRO A 186 -10.10 -8.58 8.74
C PRO A 186 -9.46 -8.09 7.44
N ASN A 187 -8.15 -7.85 7.40
CA ASN A 187 -7.45 -7.47 6.18
C ASN A 187 -7.34 -8.64 5.20
N ARG A 188 -6.99 -9.84 5.70
CA ARG A 188 -7.00 -11.07 4.92
C ARG A 188 -8.41 -11.39 4.40
N ASN A 189 -9.48 -11.11 5.15
CA ASN A 189 -10.86 -11.27 4.66
C ASN A 189 -11.12 -10.46 3.37
N HIS A 190 -10.57 -9.25 3.25
CA HIS A 190 -10.68 -8.46 2.02
C HIS A 190 -9.92 -9.08 0.85
N LEU A 191 -8.73 -9.65 1.08
CA LEU A 191 -7.98 -10.38 0.04
C LEU A 191 -8.72 -11.65 -0.43
N TRP A 192 -9.31 -12.38 0.52
CA TRP A 192 -9.90 -13.69 0.28
C TRP A 192 -11.36 -13.64 -0.18
N SER A 193 -12.09 -12.57 0.13
CA SER A 193 -13.53 -12.50 -0.10
C SER A 193 -14.05 -11.14 -0.55
N GLY A 194 -13.21 -10.09 -0.59
CA GLY A 194 -13.60 -8.75 -1.02
C GLY A 194 -14.25 -7.87 0.05
N LYS A 195 -14.47 -8.37 1.26
CA LYS A 195 -15.02 -7.62 2.40
C LYS A 195 -14.56 -8.20 3.73
N THR A 196 -14.74 -7.46 4.81
CA THR A 196 -14.92 -8.04 6.15
C THR A 196 -16.39 -7.92 6.57
N GLY A 197 -16.98 -9.02 7.03
CA GLY A 197 -18.39 -9.10 7.41
C GLY A 197 -18.61 -8.98 8.92
N PHE A 198 -19.57 -9.76 9.43
CA PHE A 198 -19.90 -9.80 10.84
C PHE A 198 -19.56 -11.16 11.44
N GLU A 199 -19.15 -11.14 12.69
CA GLU A 199 -19.04 -12.30 13.55
C GLU A 199 -20.43 -12.88 13.83
N ALA A 200 -20.52 -14.16 14.20
CA ALA A 200 -21.79 -14.82 14.50
C ALA A 200 -22.54 -14.22 15.70
N ASN A 201 -21.85 -13.45 16.54
CA ASN A 201 -22.45 -12.69 17.63
C ASN A 201 -23.01 -11.32 17.19
N GLY A 202 -22.98 -11.00 15.89
CA GLY A 202 -23.49 -9.76 15.30
C GLY A 202 -22.52 -8.57 15.36
N LYS A 203 -21.35 -8.71 15.99
CA LYS A 203 -20.30 -7.67 15.95
C LYS A 203 -19.60 -7.69 14.59
N ARG A 204 -19.08 -6.56 14.12
CA ARG A 204 -18.25 -6.56 12.91
C ARG A 204 -16.95 -7.35 13.16
N ALA A 205 -16.52 -8.11 12.17
CA ALA A 205 -15.24 -8.81 12.16
C ALA A 205 -14.09 -7.80 12.00
N VAL A 206 -13.69 -7.19 13.11
CA VAL A 206 -12.60 -6.21 13.21
C VAL A 206 -11.41 -6.71 14.03
N GLY A 207 -11.48 -7.92 14.58
CA GLY A 207 -10.41 -8.56 15.32
C GLY A 207 -10.03 -9.91 14.74
N ASN A 208 -9.11 -10.60 15.44
CA ASN A 208 -8.66 -11.94 15.11
C ASN A 208 -9.53 -13.04 15.77
N ASP A 209 -10.81 -12.75 16.03
CA ASP A 209 -11.77 -13.63 16.73
C ASP A 209 -11.88 -15.02 16.08
N ALA A 210 -11.76 -15.07 14.75
CA ALA A 210 -11.78 -16.31 13.97
C ALA A 210 -10.68 -17.31 14.33
N TYR A 211 -9.56 -16.85 14.91
CA TYR A 211 -8.43 -17.69 15.30
C TYR A 211 -8.74 -18.58 16.51
N ASN A 212 -9.84 -18.30 17.24
CA ASN A 212 -10.39 -19.24 18.21
C ASN A 212 -11.15 -20.38 17.49
N GLU A 213 -10.43 -21.17 16.70
CA GLU A 213 -11.00 -22.07 15.71
C GLU A 213 -11.98 -23.10 16.27
N GLY A 214 -11.70 -23.60 17.48
CA GLY A 214 -12.52 -24.63 18.14
C GLY A 214 -13.93 -24.16 18.51
N SER A 215 -14.14 -22.85 18.68
CA SER A 215 -15.45 -22.29 19.04
C SER A 215 -16.03 -21.37 17.97
N HIS A 216 -15.19 -20.79 17.11
CA HIS A 216 -15.65 -19.90 16.06
C HIS A 216 -16.43 -20.68 14.99
N PRO A 217 -17.70 -20.32 14.67
CA PRO A 217 -18.54 -21.07 13.74
C PRO A 217 -18.07 -20.96 12.28
N GLY A 218 -17.28 -19.92 11.99
CA GLY A 218 -16.78 -19.59 10.66
C GLY A 218 -17.59 -18.47 10.02
N TYR A 219 -16.96 -17.72 9.12
CA TYR A 219 -17.60 -16.67 8.34
C TYR A 219 -18.59 -17.26 7.32
N ASP A 220 -19.80 -16.71 7.25
CA ASP A 220 -20.94 -17.27 6.52
C ASP A 220 -21.10 -16.76 5.08
N TRP A 221 -20.19 -15.88 4.62
CA TRP A 221 -20.14 -15.40 3.24
C TRP A 221 -19.09 -16.14 2.41
N SER A 222 -19.27 -16.18 1.08
CA SER A 222 -18.33 -16.89 0.20
C SER A 222 -17.00 -16.16 -0.02
N THR A 223 -15.97 -16.95 -0.25
CA THR A 223 -14.62 -16.55 -0.67
C THR A 223 -14.53 -16.36 -2.20
N TYR A 224 -13.50 -15.67 -2.67
CA TYR A 224 -13.17 -15.56 -4.09
C TYR A 224 -12.66 -16.91 -4.64
N ALA A 225 -11.99 -17.71 -3.81
CA ALA A 225 -11.55 -19.07 -4.16
C ALA A 225 -12.74 -19.98 -4.53
N GLU A 226 -13.83 -19.97 -3.76
CA GLU A 226 -15.07 -20.68 -4.12
C GLU A 226 -15.66 -20.19 -5.46
N ARG A 227 -15.47 -18.91 -5.80
CA ARG A 227 -15.94 -18.34 -7.08
C ARG A 227 -15.07 -18.77 -8.25
N LEU A 228 -13.75 -18.82 -8.06
CA LEU A 228 -12.81 -19.37 -9.04
C LEU A 228 -13.13 -20.85 -9.30
N GLU A 229 -13.33 -21.64 -8.23
CA GLU A 229 -13.74 -23.04 -8.31
C GLU A 229 -15.01 -23.21 -9.15
N LYS A 230 -16.06 -22.46 -8.82
CA LYS A 230 -17.34 -22.51 -9.53
C LYS A 230 -17.21 -22.10 -11.01
N ALA A 231 -16.29 -21.20 -11.32
CA ALA A 231 -16.03 -20.75 -12.69
C ALA A 231 -15.08 -21.69 -13.47
N GLY A 232 -14.61 -22.79 -12.86
CA GLY A 232 -13.64 -23.69 -13.48
C GLY A 232 -12.26 -23.08 -13.67
N ARG A 233 -11.92 -22.03 -12.91
CA ARG A 233 -10.60 -21.39 -12.90
C ARG A 233 -9.70 -22.10 -11.90
N SER A 234 -8.51 -22.48 -12.33
CA SER A 234 -7.58 -23.23 -11.49
C SER A 234 -6.97 -22.36 -10.40
N TRP A 235 -7.08 -22.80 -9.15
CA TRP A 235 -6.49 -22.11 -8.01
C TRP A 235 -5.95 -23.08 -6.95
N ARG A 236 -5.01 -22.64 -6.12
CA ARG A 236 -4.50 -23.40 -4.96
C ARG A 236 -3.85 -22.50 -3.92
N THR A 237 -3.86 -22.95 -2.67
CA THR A 237 -3.02 -22.45 -1.58
C THR A 237 -1.78 -23.31 -1.39
N TYR A 238 -0.62 -22.69 -1.35
CA TYR A 238 0.61 -23.31 -0.86
C TYR A 238 0.79 -22.88 0.59
N THR A 239 0.63 -23.82 1.51
CA THR A 239 0.68 -23.57 2.95
C THR A 239 1.34 -24.76 3.65
N GLU A 240 2.12 -24.49 4.68
CA GLU A 240 2.79 -25.54 5.46
C GLU A 240 1.93 -25.97 6.65
N TRP A 241 2.27 -27.08 7.29
CA TRP A 241 1.61 -27.56 8.51
C TRP A 241 1.54 -26.50 9.61
N GLU A 242 2.49 -25.58 9.63
CA GLU A 242 2.47 -24.36 10.42
C GLU A 242 2.34 -23.18 9.45
N ASN A 243 1.31 -22.35 9.63
CA ASN A 243 1.04 -21.22 8.74
C ASN A 243 0.64 -19.97 9.52
N PHE A 244 0.94 -19.92 10.81
CA PHE A 244 0.67 -18.79 11.70
C PHE A 244 -0.78 -18.34 11.74
N THR A 245 -1.73 -19.23 11.49
CA THR A 245 -3.17 -18.91 11.32
C THR A 245 -3.48 -17.95 10.16
N ASP A 246 -2.54 -17.76 9.23
CA ASP A 246 -2.65 -16.80 8.13
C ASP A 246 -3.39 -17.34 6.90
N ASN A 247 -3.71 -18.64 6.88
CA ASN A 247 -4.54 -19.25 5.85
C ASN A 247 -6.02 -18.93 6.12
N GLN A 248 -6.40 -17.69 5.84
CA GLN A 248 -7.71 -17.14 6.18
C GLN A 248 -8.90 -17.97 5.65
N ILE A 249 -8.70 -18.72 4.57
CA ILE A 249 -9.73 -19.56 3.96
C ILE A 249 -10.29 -20.60 4.95
N GLU A 250 -9.49 -21.04 5.92
CA GLU A 250 -9.86 -22.02 6.94
C GLU A 250 -10.94 -21.52 7.90
N PHE A 251 -11.12 -20.19 7.99
CA PHE A 251 -12.08 -19.58 8.90
C PHE A 251 -13.47 -19.40 8.31
N TYR A 252 -13.71 -19.84 7.08
CA TYR A 252 -15.01 -19.75 6.42
C TYR A 252 -15.85 -21.00 6.71
N ALA A 253 -17.16 -20.82 6.90
CA ALA A 253 -18.07 -21.89 7.30
C ALA A 253 -18.03 -23.10 6.35
N THR A 254 -17.93 -22.86 5.03
CA THR A 254 -17.75 -23.91 4.01
C THR A 254 -16.50 -24.76 4.30
N PHE A 255 -15.35 -24.11 4.50
CA PHE A 255 -14.07 -24.77 4.69
C PHE A 255 -13.98 -25.45 6.06
N LYS A 256 -14.55 -24.86 7.12
CA LYS A 256 -14.69 -25.50 8.43
C LYS A 256 -15.53 -26.77 8.35
N ALA A 257 -16.64 -26.76 7.62
CA ALA A 257 -17.47 -27.94 7.43
C ALA A 257 -16.71 -29.06 6.69
N ILE A 258 -15.94 -28.71 5.65
CA ILE A 258 -15.10 -29.66 4.92
C ILE A 258 -13.98 -30.22 5.82
N ALA A 259 -13.27 -29.36 6.56
CA ALA A 259 -12.24 -29.77 7.50
C ALA A 259 -12.77 -30.76 8.54
N ARG A 260 -13.93 -30.49 9.14
CA ARG A 260 -14.58 -31.41 10.10
C ARG A 260 -14.88 -32.78 9.50
N LYS A 261 -15.34 -32.84 8.24
CA LYS A 261 -15.58 -34.12 7.54
C LYS A 261 -14.26 -34.85 7.25
N ALA A 262 -13.25 -34.14 6.76
CA ALA A 262 -11.93 -34.71 6.48
C ALA A 262 -11.23 -35.23 7.75
N LEU A 263 -11.47 -34.60 8.90
CA LEU A 263 -10.87 -34.95 10.18
C LEU A 263 -11.69 -35.95 11.01
N ALA A 264 -12.83 -36.44 10.51
CA ALA A 264 -13.74 -37.29 11.29
C ALA A 264 -13.10 -38.58 11.82
N ARG A 265 -11.98 -39.03 11.22
CA ARG A 265 -11.24 -40.25 11.62
C ARG A 265 -9.98 -39.97 12.44
N THR A 266 -9.60 -38.72 12.66
CA THR A 266 -8.29 -38.36 13.23
C THR A 266 -8.30 -38.23 14.76
N GLY A 267 -9.27 -38.84 15.45
CA GLY A 267 -9.22 -38.94 16.92
C GLY A 267 -9.65 -37.68 17.68
N GLY A 268 -10.55 -36.85 17.12
CA GLY A 268 -11.18 -35.73 17.83
C GLY A 268 -10.83 -34.33 17.32
N HIS A 269 -9.97 -34.22 16.31
CA HIS A 269 -9.68 -32.95 15.66
C HIS A 269 -10.90 -32.41 14.92
N THR A 270 -11.17 -31.11 15.09
CA THR A 270 -12.32 -30.44 14.45
C THR A 270 -11.92 -29.31 13.51
N TYR A 271 -10.62 -29.01 13.39
CA TYR A 271 -10.05 -27.97 12.54
C TYR A 271 -8.58 -28.28 12.21
N MET A 272 -8.07 -27.66 11.13
CA MET A 272 -6.81 -28.06 10.51
C MET A 272 -5.57 -27.70 11.36
N GLU A 273 -5.58 -26.56 12.05
CA GLU A 273 -4.42 -26.13 12.85
C GLU A 273 -4.12 -27.11 13.99
N ALA A 274 -5.13 -27.54 14.76
CA ALA A 274 -4.93 -28.51 15.83
C ALA A 274 -4.38 -29.85 15.28
N PHE A 275 -4.95 -30.32 14.18
CA PHE A 275 -4.49 -31.55 13.53
C PHE A 275 -3.03 -31.45 13.08
N TYR A 276 -2.67 -30.38 12.36
CA TYR A 276 -1.32 -30.23 11.87
C TYR A 276 -0.30 -29.86 12.97
N ALA A 277 -0.73 -29.26 14.07
CA ALA A 277 0.10 -29.12 15.27
C ALA A 277 0.48 -30.49 15.84
N GLU A 278 -0.46 -31.44 15.92
CA GLU A 278 -0.18 -32.81 16.36
C GLU A 278 0.74 -33.55 15.37
N VAL A 279 0.46 -33.46 14.06
CA VAL A 279 1.30 -34.04 12.99
C VAL A 279 2.76 -33.55 13.06
N ARG A 280 2.96 -32.26 13.36
CA ARG A 280 4.30 -31.66 13.53
C ARG A 280 5.04 -32.24 14.73
N GLY A 281 4.36 -32.39 15.86
CA GLY A 281 4.92 -32.91 17.10
C GLY A 281 5.09 -34.44 17.14
N ALA A 282 4.41 -35.17 16.27
CA ALA A 282 4.38 -36.63 16.25
C ALA A 282 5.71 -37.28 15.79
N SER A 283 5.94 -38.52 16.25
CA SER A 283 6.98 -39.41 15.71
C SER A 283 6.68 -39.76 14.24
N GLU A 284 7.65 -40.28 13.49
CA GLU A 284 7.43 -40.61 12.07
C GLU A 284 6.31 -41.65 11.84
N ALA A 285 6.27 -42.69 12.68
CA ALA A 285 5.23 -43.72 12.63
C ALA A 285 3.85 -43.12 12.93
N GLU A 286 3.76 -42.29 13.97
CA GLU A 286 2.51 -41.66 14.39
C GLU A 286 2.04 -40.62 13.36
N ARG A 287 2.97 -39.83 12.82
CA ARG A 287 2.71 -38.89 11.74
C ARG A 287 2.15 -39.59 10.51
N THR A 288 2.74 -40.72 10.12
CA THR A 288 2.25 -41.54 9.01
C THR A 288 0.83 -42.04 9.28
N ARG A 289 0.56 -42.49 10.51
CA ARG A 289 -0.79 -42.89 10.95
C ARG A 289 -1.79 -41.74 10.85
N LEU A 290 -1.48 -40.57 11.42
CA LEU A 290 -2.34 -39.39 11.43
C LEU A 290 -2.65 -38.90 10.01
N LEU A 291 -1.64 -38.81 9.15
CA LEU A 291 -1.83 -38.44 7.74
C LEU A 291 -2.64 -39.49 6.99
N GLY A 292 -2.44 -40.78 7.25
CA GLY A 292 -3.28 -41.85 6.69
C GLY A 292 -4.75 -41.73 7.09
N LEU A 293 -5.02 -41.40 8.36
CA LEU A 293 -6.39 -41.14 8.84
C LEU A 293 -7.02 -39.92 8.18
N LEU A 294 -6.24 -38.87 7.91
CA LEU A 294 -6.70 -37.74 7.12
C LEU A 294 -7.07 -38.19 5.70
N GLU A 295 -6.23 -38.98 5.02
CA GLU A 295 -6.57 -39.49 3.67
C GLU A 295 -7.85 -40.32 3.67
N GLU A 296 -8.06 -41.16 4.68
CA GLU A 296 -9.30 -41.92 4.81
C GLU A 296 -10.53 -41.01 4.98
N GLY A 297 -10.41 -39.91 5.72
CA GLY A 297 -11.47 -38.93 5.87
C GLY A 297 -11.72 -38.12 4.60
N VAL A 298 -10.65 -37.64 3.95
CA VAL A 298 -10.70 -36.99 2.63
C VAL A 298 -11.33 -37.90 1.59
N ALA A 299 -11.10 -39.22 1.67
CA ALA A 299 -11.71 -40.21 0.80
C ALA A 299 -13.25 -40.23 0.87
N THR A 300 -13.86 -39.74 1.95
CA THR A 300 -15.32 -39.66 2.15
C THR A 300 -15.96 -38.38 1.60
N LEU A 301 -15.15 -37.36 1.28
CA LEU A 301 -15.64 -36.10 0.74
C LEU A 301 -16.26 -36.30 -0.66
N THR A 302 -17.30 -35.53 -0.96
CA THR A 302 -17.81 -35.41 -2.33
C THR A 302 -16.73 -34.85 -3.26
N ALA A 303 -16.88 -35.02 -4.58
CA ALA A 303 -15.89 -34.52 -5.54
C ALA A 303 -15.63 -33.00 -5.39
N GLN A 304 -16.69 -32.21 -5.15
CA GLN A 304 -16.59 -30.77 -4.95
C GLN A 304 -15.87 -30.42 -3.64
N GLU A 305 -16.25 -31.06 -2.53
CA GLU A 305 -15.60 -30.84 -1.23
C GLU A 305 -14.14 -31.26 -1.26
N ARG A 306 -13.82 -32.37 -1.92
CA ARG A 306 -12.45 -32.83 -2.09
C ARG A 306 -11.62 -31.83 -2.89
N SER A 307 -12.16 -31.26 -3.98
CA SER A 307 -11.45 -30.23 -4.74
C SER A 307 -11.10 -29.02 -3.86
N LEU A 308 -12.07 -28.51 -3.10
CA LEU A 308 -11.85 -27.41 -2.15
C LEU A 308 -10.85 -27.78 -1.04
N PHE A 309 -10.91 -29.01 -0.52
CA PHE A 309 -9.95 -29.50 0.47
C PHE A 309 -8.52 -29.54 -0.10
N GLU A 310 -8.32 -30.18 -1.24
CA GLU A 310 -7.00 -30.35 -1.87
C GLU A 310 -6.37 -29.01 -2.28
N ARG A 311 -7.22 -28.06 -2.69
CA ARG A 311 -6.77 -26.74 -3.13
C ARG A 311 -6.58 -25.75 -1.98
N GLY A 312 -7.40 -25.81 -0.93
CA GLY A 312 -7.46 -24.77 0.11
C GLY A 312 -6.98 -25.19 1.50
N LEU A 313 -7.07 -26.48 1.84
CA LEU A 313 -6.86 -26.99 3.21
C LEU A 313 -5.69 -27.97 3.32
N ARG A 314 -5.28 -28.58 2.21
CA ARG A 314 -4.14 -29.49 2.17
C ARG A 314 -2.85 -28.71 2.47
N ARG A 315 -2.16 -29.08 3.56
CA ARG A 315 -0.89 -28.48 3.97
C ARG A 315 0.30 -29.42 3.74
N VAL A 316 1.48 -28.85 3.46
CA VAL A 316 2.75 -29.57 3.25
C VAL A 316 3.66 -29.50 4.49
N PRO A 317 4.71 -30.34 4.62
CA PRO A 317 5.65 -30.24 5.75
C PRO A 317 6.26 -28.85 5.92
N THR A 318 6.56 -28.47 7.17
CA THR A 318 7.23 -27.20 7.49
C THR A 318 8.57 -27.07 6.76
N GLY A 319 8.83 -25.90 6.19
CA GLY A 319 10.00 -25.54 5.40
C GLY A 319 9.95 -25.94 3.93
N THR A 320 8.84 -26.52 3.44
CA THR A 320 8.73 -27.08 2.08
C THR A 320 7.80 -26.33 1.14
N LEU A 321 7.18 -25.21 1.56
CA LEU A 321 6.25 -24.42 0.72
C LEU A 321 6.87 -24.03 -0.63
N ALA A 322 8.04 -23.41 -0.60
CA ALA A 322 8.72 -22.99 -1.83
C ALA A 322 9.14 -24.18 -2.71
N GLU A 323 9.40 -25.34 -2.12
CA GLU A 323 9.77 -26.54 -2.87
C GLU A 323 8.56 -27.14 -3.58
N GLU A 324 7.39 -27.15 -2.93
CA GLU A 324 6.11 -27.52 -3.54
C GLU A 324 5.76 -26.60 -4.71
N PHE A 325 5.85 -25.28 -4.49
CA PHE A 325 5.64 -24.28 -5.53
C PHE A 325 6.60 -24.48 -6.71
N ALA A 326 7.89 -24.65 -6.43
CA ALA A 326 8.90 -24.88 -7.47
C ALA A 326 8.64 -26.16 -8.27
N ARG A 327 8.08 -27.19 -7.64
CA ARG A 327 7.71 -28.44 -8.33
C ARG A 327 6.59 -28.20 -9.33
N ASP A 328 5.56 -27.47 -8.96
CA ASP A 328 4.44 -27.14 -9.88
C ASP A 328 4.89 -26.23 -11.03
N VAL A 329 5.80 -25.29 -10.77
CA VAL A 329 6.45 -24.49 -11.82
C VAL A 329 7.23 -25.38 -12.78
N ALA A 330 8.08 -26.27 -12.25
CA ALA A 330 8.91 -27.15 -13.07
C ALA A 330 8.12 -28.18 -13.87
N ALA A 331 7.00 -28.66 -13.33
CA ALA A 331 6.10 -29.61 -13.98
C ALA A 331 5.15 -28.95 -14.99
N GLY A 332 5.11 -27.61 -15.06
CA GLY A 332 4.16 -26.88 -15.92
C GLY A 332 2.71 -27.01 -15.44
N THR A 333 2.49 -27.27 -14.16
CA THR A 333 1.18 -27.48 -13.52
C THR A 333 0.75 -26.33 -12.61
N LEU A 334 1.50 -25.22 -12.60
CA LEU A 334 1.18 -24.03 -11.81
C LEU A 334 -0.27 -23.55 -12.11
N PRO A 335 -1.13 -23.37 -11.09
CA PRO A 335 -2.49 -22.87 -11.29
C PRO A 335 -2.57 -21.47 -11.89
N GLU A 336 -3.74 -21.10 -12.40
CA GLU A 336 -4.04 -19.71 -12.78
C GLU A 336 -3.87 -18.76 -11.57
N VAL A 337 -4.38 -19.13 -10.39
CA VAL A 337 -4.23 -18.33 -9.16
C VAL A 337 -3.55 -19.13 -8.04
N SER A 338 -2.40 -18.68 -7.60
CA SER A 338 -1.62 -19.32 -6.53
C SER A 338 -1.54 -18.39 -5.31
N TYR A 339 -2.10 -18.82 -4.18
CA TYR A 339 -1.96 -18.12 -2.90
C TYR A 339 -0.83 -18.76 -2.10
N LEU A 340 0.19 -17.99 -1.73
CA LEU A 340 1.28 -18.46 -0.89
C LEU A 340 1.04 -17.95 0.53
N VAL A 341 0.86 -18.87 1.48
CA VAL A 341 0.66 -18.58 2.90
C VAL A 341 1.88 -19.06 3.66
N PRO A 342 2.81 -18.15 4.02
CA PRO A 342 4.05 -18.51 4.69
C PRO A 342 3.83 -19.15 6.07
N SER A 343 4.86 -19.84 6.56
CA SER A 343 4.96 -20.21 7.97
C SER A 343 5.21 -18.97 8.84
N ALA A 344 5.02 -19.09 10.15
CA ALA A 344 5.31 -18.07 11.14
C ALA A 344 6.71 -17.49 10.99
N ILE A 345 7.72 -18.32 10.70
CA ILE A 345 9.10 -17.86 10.55
C ILE A 345 9.32 -17.11 9.23
N ASP A 346 8.57 -17.43 8.17
CA ASP A 346 8.68 -16.80 6.85
C ASP A 346 7.62 -15.69 6.61
N SER A 347 6.72 -15.46 7.56
CA SER A 347 5.58 -14.53 7.47
C SER A 347 5.98 -13.05 7.50
N GLU A 348 7.13 -12.73 8.10
CA GLU A 348 7.60 -11.40 8.45
C GLU A 348 6.92 -10.74 9.68
N HIS A 349 5.96 -11.41 10.32
CA HIS A 349 5.30 -10.92 11.54
C HIS A 349 6.33 -10.63 12.66
N PRO A 350 6.37 -9.41 13.24
CA PRO A 350 7.41 -8.98 14.20
C PRO A 350 7.58 -9.82 15.46
N SER A 351 6.56 -10.55 15.90
CA SER A 351 6.69 -11.44 17.06
C SER A 351 7.54 -12.69 16.80
N THR A 352 7.56 -13.19 15.55
CA THR A 352 8.07 -14.54 15.22
C THR A 352 9.02 -14.56 14.02
N SER A 353 8.92 -13.61 13.09
CA SER A 353 9.73 -13.49 11.87
C SER A 353 10.50 -12.16 11.76
N SER A 354 11.21 -11.93 10.67
CA SER A 354 12.01 -10.72 10.41
C SER A 354 12.10 -10.48 8.90
N PRO A 355 12.47 -9.26 8.47
CA PRO A 355 12.62 -8.94 7.05
C PRO A 355 13.58 -9.89 6.30
N VAL A 356 14.65 -10.34 6.96
CA VAL A 356 15.61 -11.30 6.37
C VAL A 356 15.03 -12.70 6.19
N HIS A 357 14.14 -13.17 7.08
CA HIS A 357 13.53 -14.48 6.93
C HIS A 357 12.56 -14.50 5.74
N SER A 358 11.68 -13.50 5.65
CA SER A 358 10.79 -13.40 4.49
C SER A 358 11.56 -13.19 3.17
N ALA A 359 12.65 -12.43 3.17
CA ALA A 359 13.50 -12.29 1.99
C ALA A 359 13.95 -13.67 1.45
N THR A 360 14.07 -14.69 2.32
CA THR A 360 14.39 -16.06 1.91
C THR A 360 13.24 -16.71 1.12
N ILE A 361 11.99 -16.60 1.57
CA ILE A 361 10.86 -17.20 0.83
C ILE A 361 10.63 -16.46 -0.50
N VAL A 362 10.69 -15.12 -0.49
CA VAL A 362 10.62 -14.29 -1.71
C VAL A 362 11.69 -14.71 -2.71
N TYR A 363 12.95 -14.84 -2.27
CA TYR A 363 14.05 -15.27 -3.14
C TYR A 363 13.78 -16.64 -3.76
N LYS A 364 13.32 -17.63 -2.98
CA LYS A 364 13.06 -18.99 -3.48
C LYS A 364 11.92 -19.02 -4.51
N ILE A 365 10.84 -18.28 -4.29
CA ILE A 365 9.72 -18.17 -5.23
C ILE A 365 10.20 -17.57 -6.56
N LEU A 366 10.95 -16.47 -6.48
CA LEU A 366 11.49 -15.80 -7.65
C LEU A 366 12.55 -16.62 -8.39
N ASP A 367 13.37 -17.37 -7.66
CA ASP A 367 14.36 -18.30 -8.24
C ASP A 367 13.68 -19.46 -8.96
N ALA A 368 12.60 -20.02 -8.39
CA ALA A 368 11.80 -21.05 -9.02
C ALA A 368 11.22 -20.56 -10.35
N LEU A 369 10.64 -19.35 -10.40
CA LEU A 369 10.14 -18.77 -11.64
C LEU A 369 11.27 -18.46 -12.64
N GLY A 370 12.37 -17.88 -12.18
CA GLY A 370 13.52 -17.53 -13.02
C GLY A 370 14.18 -18.74 -13.70
N LYS A 371 14.19 -19.90 -13.04
CA LYS A 371 14.68 -21.17 -13.63
C LYS A 371 13.82 -21.68 -14.79
N HIS A 372 12.59 -21.19 -14.92
CA HIS A 372 11.62 -21.60 -15.93
C HIS A 372 11.11 -20.38 -16.72
N PRO A 373 11.92 -19.84 -17.66
CA PRO A 373 11.64 -18.58 -18.35
C PRO A 373 10.31 -18.59 -19.14
N ASP A 374 9.88 -19.76 -19.63
CA ASP A 374 8.58 -19.93 -20.29
C ASP A 374 7.39 -19.74 -19.33
N VAL A 375 7.56 -20.03 -18.04
CA VAL A 375 6.56 -19.73 -17.00
C VAL A 375 6.68 -18.27 -16.58
N TRP A 376 7.90 -17.80 -16.25
CA TRP A 376 8.17 -16.42 -15.84
C TRP A 376 7.54 -15.38 -16.78
N ARG A 377 7.70 -15.55 -18.10
CA ARG A 377 7.16 -14.60 -19.10
C ARG A 377 5.63 -14.49 -19.11
N HIS A 378 4.94 -15.35 -18.37
CA HIS A 378 3.49 -15.42 -18.25
C HIS A 378 2.97 -15.18 -16.81
N THR A 379 3.84 -14.76 -15.88
CA THR A 379 3.51 -14.69 -14.45
C THR A 379 3.53 -13.26 -13.91
N ALA A 380 2.55 -12.94 -13.06
CA ALA A 380 2.57 -11.78 -12.18
C ALA A 380 2.65 -12.24 -10.73
N VAL A 381 3.68 -11.80 -9.99
CA VAL A 381 3.81 -12.03 -8.55
C VAL A 381 3.45 -10.74 -7.82
N LEU A 382 2.45 -10.83 -6.93
CA LEU A 382 2.01 -9.73 -6.07
C LEU A 382 2.54 -10.01 -4.66
N ILE A 383 3.51 -9.21 -4.21
CA ILE A 383 4.03 -9.27 -2.84
C ILE A 383 3.41 -8.11 -2.08
N ASN A 384 2.44 -8.40 -1.23
CA ASN A 384 1.75 -7.41 -0.40
C ASN A 384 1.80 -7.79 1.08
N TYR A 385 1.31 -6.88 1.92
CA TYR A 385 1.23 -7.04 3.36
C TYR A 385 -0.21 -6.85 3.80
N ASP A 386 -0.62 -7.57 4.84
CA ASP A 386 -1.98 -7.53 5.38
C ASP A 386 -2.28 -6.22 6.14
N GLU A 387 -1.39 -5.78 7.03
CA GLU A 387 -1.51 -4.55 7.81
C GLU A 387 -0.13 -4.02 8.23
N ASN A 388 -0.07 -3.03 9.13
CA ASN A 388 1.13 -2.27 9.39
C ASN A 388 1.89 -2.64 10.67
N ASP A 389 1.42 -3.61 11.45
CA ASP A 389 1.83 -4.00 12.81
C ASP A 389 1.78 -2.83 13.78
N GLY A 390 1.17 -1.73 13.37
CA GLY A 390 1.23 -0.46 14.04
C GLY A 390 2.45 0.41 13.71
N PHE A 391 3.33 0.08 12.77
CA PHE A 391 4.36 1.03 12.33
C PHE A 391 3.75 2.25 11.62
N PHE A 392 4.40 3.40 11.81
CA PHE A 392 3.96 4.71 11.34
C PHE A 392 3.87 4.77 9.81
N ASP A 393 2.85 5.45 9.31
CA ASP A 393 2.81 5.96 7.95
C ASP A 393 2.20 7.37 7.96
N HIS A 394 2.79 8.26 7.17
CA HIS A 394 2.42 9.66 7.16
C HIS A 394 1.23 9.97 6.27
N VAL A 395 0.86 9.09 5.33
CA VAL A 395 -0.22 9.36 4.36
C VAL A 395 -1.57 8.98 4.98
N PRO A 396 -2.47 9.96 5.18
CA PRO A 396 -3.81 9.68 5.65
C PRO A 396 -4.56 8.81 4.63
N PRO A 397 -5.23 7.73 5.05
CA PRO A 397 -5.94 6.87 4.13
C PRO A 397 -7.24 7.53 3.63
N PRO A 398 -7.65 7.24 2.39
CA PRO A 398 -9.01 7.51 1.94
C PRO A 398 -10.01 6.78 2.85
N VAL A 399 -11.02 7.48 3.36
CA VAL A 399 -12.07 6.86 4.19
C VAL A 399 -13.46 7.09 3.64
N ALA A 400 -14.33 6.12 3.84
CA ALA A 400 -15.72 6.23 3.42
C ALA A 400 -16.45 7.31 4.24
N PRO A 401 -17.26 8.17 3.60
CA PRO A 401 -18.04 9.14 4.35
C PRO A 401 -19.15 8.43 5.15
N PRO A 402 -19.68 9.03 6.24
CA PRO A 402 -20.58 8.37 7.17
C PRO A 402 -21.86 7.79 6.55
N GLU A 403 -22.32 8.32 5.42
CA GLU A 403 -23.47 7.82 4.67
C GLU A 403 -23.25 6.43 4.04
N VAL A 404 -21.99 5.98 3.89
CA VAL A 404 -21.66 4.64 3.39
C VAL A 404 -21.62 3.67 4.58
N SER A 405 -22.80 3.32 5.10
CA SER A 405 -22.97 2.56 6.35
C SER A 405 -22.24 1.19 6.36
N ASP A 406 -22.09 0.55 5.21
CA ASP A 406 -21.41 -0.75 5.09
C ASP A 406 -19.89 -0.66 5.34
N GLU A 407 -19.34 0.55 5.31
CA GLU A 407 -17.94 0.87 5.60
C GLU A 407 -17.81 1.64 6.91
N GLN A 408 -18.79 1.50 7.82
CA GLN A 408 -18.77 2.10 9.15
C GLN A 408 -18.88 1.03 10.25
N TRP A 409 -18.23 1.27 11.38
CA TRP A 409 -18.35 0.50 12.61
C TRP A 409 -18.10 1.39 13.82
N GLU A 410 -18.94 1.29 14.85
CA GLU A 410 -18.84 2.12 16.08
C GLU A 410 -18.77 3.64 15.80
N GLY A 411 -19.48 4.10 14.76
CA GLY A 411 -19.51 5.51 14.36
C GLY A 411 -18.23 6.01 13.68
N ARG A 412 -17.36 5.10 13.21
CA ARG A 412 -16.10 5.40 12.54
C ARG A 412 -15.99 4.64 11.21
N PRO A 413 -15.30 5.18 10.20
CA PRO A 413 -15.05 4.46 8.97
C PRO A 413 -14.20 3.22 9.26
N THR A 414 -14.44 2.10 8.58
CA THR A 414 -13.62 0.89 8.70
C THR A 414 -12.32 1.01 7.93
N GLY A 415 -12.34 1.68 6.78
CA GLY A 415 -11.16 1.80 5.96
C GLY A 415 -11.28 2.89 4.91
N LEU A 416 -10.27 3.07 4.07
CA LEU A 416 -9.04 2.28 3.99
C LEU A 416 -8.17 2.42 5.27
N GLY A 417 -7.30 1.45 5.48
CA GLY A 417 -6.32 1.45 6.55
C GLY A 417 -4.99 2.08 6.15
N ILE A 418 -3.98 1.92 7.01
CA ILE A 418 -2.63 2.48 6.84
C ILE A 418 -2.00 1.95 5.55
N ARG A 419 -1.16 2.75 4.87
CA ARG A 419 -0.41 2.25 3.70
C ARG A 419 0.48 1.09 4.10
N VAL A 420 0.48 0.06 3.27
CA VAL A 420 1.32 -1.13 3.39
C VAL A 420 2.02 -1.39 2.05
N PRO A 421 3.19 -2.04 2.03
CA PRO A 421 3.90 -2.28 0.78
C PRO A 421 3.11 -3.16 -0.20
N LEU A 422 3.21 -2.80 -1.49
CA LEU A 422 2.90 -3.70 -2.60
C LEU A 422 3.99 -3.59 -3.67
N LEU A 423 4.60 -4.72 -4.00
CA LEU A 423 5.49 -4.89 -5.14
C LEU A 423 4.82 -5.78 -6.18
N VAL A 424 4.79 -5.33 -7.43
CA VAL A 424 4.28 -6.11 -8.57
C VAL A 424 5.47 -6.60 -9.37
N VAL A 425 5.84 -7.86 -9.20
CA VAL A 425 7.03 -8.49 -9.80
C VAL A 425 6.62 -9.32 -11.01
N SER A 426 6.97 -8.84 -12.20
CA SER A 426 6.50 -9.41 -13.46
C SER A 426 7.34 -8.91 -14.64
N PRO A 427 7.39 -9.65 -15.77
CA PRO A 427 7.92 -9.14 -17.04
C PRO A 427 7.46 -7.72 -17.41
N TRP A 428 6.17 -7.44 -17.20
CA TRP A 428 5.54 -6.18 -17.62
C TRP A 428 5.68 -5.04 -16.60
N THR A 429 6.41 -5.26 -15.51
CA THR A 429 6.64 -4.27 -14.46
C THR A 429 8.11 -3.92 -14.26
N VAL A 430 9.03 -4.55 -15.00
CA VAL A 430 10.45 -4.20 -15.04
C VAL A 430 10.62 -2.73 -15.44
N GLY A 431 11.54 -2.01 -14.79
CA GLY A 431 11.91 -0.63 -15.11
C GLY A 431 11.89 0.33 -13.92
N GLY A 432 11.67 -0.15 -12.69
CA GLY A 432 11.73 0.67 -11.48
C GLY A 432 10.61 1.72 -11.39
N TYR A 433 9.39 1.34 -11.78
CA TYR A 433 8.25 2.27 -11.80
C TYR A 433 7.63 2.47 -10.42
N VAL A 434 7.11 3.67 -10.15
CA VAL A 434 6.16 3.90 -9.06
C VAL A 434 4.74 3.98 -9.61
N CYS A 435 3.77 3.41 -8.91
CA CYS A 435 2.35 3.52 -9.21
C CYS A 435 1.60 4.11 -8.00
N SER A 436 1.11 5.33 -8.15
CA SER A 436 0.41 6.08 -7.09
C SER A 436 -1.11 6.11 -7.25
N GLU A 437 -1.68 5.15 -8.00
CA GLU A 437 -3.13 4.90 -7.97
C GLU A 437 -3.52 4.30 -6.62
N VAL A 438 -4.64 4.77 -6.05
CA VAL A 438 -5.11 4.29 -4.75
C VAL A 438 -5.55 2.84 -4.89
N PHE A 439 -5.01 1.96 -4.05
CA PHE A 439 -5.34 0.54 -4.02
C PHE A 439 -5.54 0.05 -2.58
N ASP A 440 -6.14 -1.12 -2.45
CA ASP A 440 -6.22 -1.91 -1.22
C ASP A 440 -6.24 -3.42 -1.55
N HIS A 441 -6.42 -4.31 -0.57
CA HIS A 441 -6.48 -5.76 -0.82
C HIS A 441 -7.56 -6.19 -1.82
N THR A 442 -8.68 -5.48 -1.89
CA THR A 442 -9.73 -5.77 -2.87
C THR A 442 -9.26 -5.50 -4.30
N SER A 443 -8.23 -4.66 -4.49
CA SER A 443 -7.62 -4.40 -5.80
C SER A 443 -6.96 -5.65 -6.39
N VAL A 444 -6.46 -6.57 -5.54
CA VAL A 444 -5.97 -7.90 -5.98
C VAL A 444 -7.11 -8.71 -6.58
N ILE A 445 -8.25 -8.78 -5.91
CA ILE A 445 -9.42 -9.48 -6.46
C ILE A 445 -9.88 -8.80 -7.75
N ARG A 446 -9.96 -7.47 -7.79
CA ARG A 446 -10.37 -6.72 -9.00
C ARG A 446 -9.43 -6.97 -10.18
N PHE A 447 -8.13 -7.10 -9.94
CA PHE A 447 -7.19 -7.54 -10.97
C PHE A 447 -7.57 -8.92 -11.51
N LEU A 448 -7.86 -9.87 -10.63
CA LEU A 448 -8.33 -11.21 -11.00
C LEU A 448 -9.69 -11.15 -11.71
N GLU A 449 -10.61 -10.24 -11.36
CA GLU A 449 -11.88 -10.07 -12.08
C GLU A 449 -11.63 -9.64 -13.53
N ARG A 450 -10.73 -8.66 -13.73
CA ARG A 450 -10.38 -8.14 -15.06
C ARG A 450 -9.69 -9.20 -15.92
N TRP A 451 -8.90 -10.07 -15.30
CA TRP A 451 -8.15 -11.12 -15.97
C TRP A 451 -8.98 -12.37 -16.26
N THR A 452 -9.72 -12.87 -15.27
CA THR A 452 -10.44 -14.16 -15.35
C THR A 452 -11.90 -14.02 -15.84
N GLY A 453 -12.48 -12.83 -15.71
CA GLY A 453 -13.91 -12.57 -15.93
C GLY A 453 -14.82 -12.97 -14.75
N VAL A 454 -14.27 -13.46 -13.64
CA VAL A 454 -15.04 -13.90 -12.46
C VAL A 454 -15.29 -12.69 -11.55
N LYS A 455 -16.54 -12.35 -11.28
CA LYS A 455 -16.90 -11.18 -10.45
C LYS A 455 -17.02 -11.55 -8.96
N GLU A 456 -16.52 -10.67 -8.08
CA GLU A 456 -16.66 -10.69 -6.63
C GLU A 456 -17.74 -9.68 -6.16
N PRO A 457 -18.99 -10.09 -5.94
CA PRO A 457 -20.06 -9.19 -5.50
C PRO A 457 -19.88 -8.65 -4.07
N ASN A 458 -19.00 -9.21 -3.25
CA ASN A 458 -18.79 -8.73 -1.88
C ASN A 458 -18.06 -7.37 -1.80
N ILE A 459 -17.31 -6.97 -2.83
CA ILE A 459 -16.61 -5.67 -2.83
C ILE A 459 -17.64 -4.56 -2.95
N SER A 460 -17.68 -3.67 -1.95
CA SER A 460 -18.64 -2.57 -1.86
C SER A 460 -18.53 -1.60 -3.04
N ASP A 461 -19.64 -0.93 -3.36
CA ASP A 461 -19.69 0.09 -4.42
C ASP A 461 -18.73 1.26 -4.14
N TRP A 462 -18.54 1.59 -2.86
CA TRP A 462 -17.57 2.61 -2.45
C TRP A 462 -16.13 2.19 -2.75
N ARG A 463 -15.73 0.97 -2.35
CA ARG A 463 -14.37 0.46 -2.66
C ARG A 463 -14.14 0.38 -4.16
N ARG A 464 -15.11 -0.13 -4.93
CA ARG A 464 -15.03 -0.18 -6.40
C ARG A 464 -14.81 1.20 -7.04
N ARG A 465 -15.32 2.25 -6.41
CA ARG A 465 -15.19 3.64 -6.86
C ARG A 465 -13.84 4.26 -6.51
N VAL A 466 -13.33 4.00 -5.30
CA VAL A 466 -12.15 4.68 -4.75
C VAL A 466 -10.83 3.95 -5.06
N THR A 467 -10.82 2.62 -5.03
CA THR A 467 -9.62 1.84 -5.35
C THR A 467 -9.53 1.53 -6.84
N GLY A 468 -8.32 1.25 -7.33
CA GLY A 468 -8.08 0.74 -8.68
C GLY A 468 -8.18 -0.78 -8.78
N ASP A 469 -7.86 -1.33 -9.96
CA ASP A 469 -7.88 -2.78 -10.25
C ASP A 469 -6.47 -3.36 -10.50
N LEU A 470 -5.43 -2.65 -10.04
CA LEU A 470 -3.98 -2.91 -10.24
C LEU A 470 -3.49 -2.89 -11.69
N THR A 471 -4.35 -2.72 -12.70
CA THR A 471 -3.90 -2.80 -14.10
C THR A 471 -2.93 -1.67 -14.49
N SER A 472 -3.01 -0.50 -13.83
CA SER A 472 -2.10 0.63 -14.03
C SER A 472 -0.67 0.39 -13.51
N ALA A 473 -0.45 -0.63 -12.68
CA ALA A 473 0.89 -1.04 -12.27
C ALA A 473 1.70 -1.68 -13.41
N PHE A 474 1.02 -2.17 -14.47
CA PHE A 474 1.62 -2.90 -15.57
C PHE A 474 1.82 -2.04 -16.82
N ASP A 475 2.83 -2.38 -17.62
CA ASP A 475 2.99 -1.91 -19.00
C ASP A 475 3.16 -3.11 -19.93
N PHE A 476 2.04 -3.55 -20.51
CA PHE A 476 2.01 -4.68 -21.43
C PHE A 476 2.53 -4.35 -22.84
N THR A 477 2.96 -3.10 -23.08
CA THR A 477 3.28 -2.64 -24.44
C THR A 477 4.75 -2.77 -24.81
N ARG A 478 5.65 -2.89 -23.82
CA ARG A 478 7.10 -2.85 -24.03
C ARG A 478 7.85 -3.73 -23.02
N ALA A 479 8.84 -4.48 -23.50
CA ALA A 479 9.84 -5.10 -22.63
C ALA A 479 10.86 -4.04 -22.19
N ARG A 480 11.41 -4.17 -20.98
CA ARG A 480 12.40 -3.23 -20.42
C ARG A 480 13.62 -3.95 -19.90
N ARG A 481 14.77 -3.26 -19.96
CA ARG A 481 16.02 -3.74 -19.36
C ARG A 481 15.97 -3.55 -17.85
N GLN A 482 16.59 -4.47 -17.11
CA GLN A 482 16.82 -4.33 -15.68
C GLN A 482 17.63 -3.04 -15.42
N PRO A 483 17.17 -2.14 -14.52
CA PRO A 483 17.93 -0.96 -14.12
C PRO A 483 19.25 -1.34 -13.42
N ALA A 484 20.23 -0.43 -13.43
CA ALA A 484 21.41 -0.58 -12.58
C ALA A 484 21.00 -0.42 -11.11
N VAL A 485 21.41 -1.36 -10.26
CA VAL A 485 21.05 -1.40 -8.84
C VAL A 485 22.29 -1.11 -7.99
N GLN A 486 22.12 -0.34 -6.91
CA GLN A 486 23.19 -0.12 -5.93
C GLN A 486 23.35 -1.35 -5.06
N VAL A 487 24.59 -1.64 -4.64
CA VAL A 487 24.94 -2.76 -3.76
C VAL A 487 24.90 -2.31 -2.29
N PRO A 488 23.93 -2.77 -1.49
CA PRO A 488 23.91 -2.55 -0.04
C PRO A 488 24.87 -3.47 0.74
N GLY A 489 25.16 -3.08 1.99
CA GLY A 489 26.11 -3.74 2.89
C GLY A 489 25.59 -5.01 3.60
N PRO A 490 26.43 -5.67 4.43
CA PRO A 490 26.12 -6.95 5.08
C PRO A 490 24.98 -6.90 6.10
N ILE A 491 24.30 -8.06 6.25
CA ILE A 491 23.27 -8.31 7.26
C ILE A 491 23.92 -8.90 8.54
N PRO A 492 23.72 -8.33 9.74
CA PRO A 492 24.26 -8.85 11.00
C PRO A 492 23.48 -10.08 11.56
N PRO A 493 24.09 -10.89 12.46
CA PRO A 493 23.45 -12.07 13.06
C PRO A 493 22.37 -11.75 14.12
N LEU A 494 21.48 -12.71 14.39
CA LEU A 494 20.37 -12.64 15.35
C LEU A 494 20.84 -12.55 16.82
N SER A 495 20.28 -11.60 17.60
CA SER A 495 20.57 -11.43 19.04
C SER A 495 19.33 -11.41 19.97
N GLY A 496 18.11 -11.33 19.42
CA GLY A 496 16.84 -11.45 20.15
C GLY A 496 15.91 -10.23 19.99
N ARG A 497 14.61 -10.40 20.29
CA ARG A 497 13.58 -9.36 20.07
C ARG A 497 13.74 -8.12 20.96
N TRP A 498 13.41 -6.93 20.44
CA TRP A 498 13.54 -5.66 21.17
C TRP A 498 12.61 -4.55 20.64
N GLN A 499 12.48 -3.45 21.38
CA GLN A 499 11.69 -2.28 20.96
C GLN A 499 12.63 -1.08 20.72
N PRO A 500 12.63 -0.49 19.50
CA PRO A 500 13.40 0.70 19.20
C PRO A 500 12.97 1.93 20.00
N LYS A 501 13.94 2.72 20.43
CA LYS A 501 13.79 4.00 21.11
C LYS A 501 14.31 5.10 20.19
N PRO A 502 13.64 6.26 20.17
CA PRO A 502 14.15 7.40 19.42
C PRO A 502 15.50 7.84 20.01
N PRO A 503 16.44 8.29 19.16
CA PRO A 503 17.69 8.88 19.63
C PRO A 503 17.41 10.17 20.42
N ALA A 504 18.32 10.54 21.33
CA ALA A 504 18.22 11.80 22.07
C ALA A 504 18.22 13.01 21.14
N ASP A 505 19.11 13.01 20.14
CA ASP A 505 19.20 14.01 19.09
C ASP A 505 18.44 13.53 17.83
N GLN A 506 17.22 14.02 17.66
CA GLN A 506 16.35 13.63 16.55
C GLN A 506 16.53 14.57 15.35
N SER A 507 16.45 14.02 14.15
CA SER A 507 16.33 14.79 12.90
C SER A 507 15.37 14.07 11.97
N LEU A 508 14.72 14.83 11.08
CA LEU A 508 13.86 14.21 10.07
C LEU A 508 14.71 13.32 9.14
N PRO A 509 14.19 12.14 8.75
CA PRO A 509 14.89 11.29 7.80
C PRO A 509 15.10 12.01 6.47
N VAL A 510 16.25 11.76 5.85
CA VAL A 510 16.53 12.21 4.49
C VAL A 510 16.11 11.10 3.52
N GLN A 511 15.19 11.42 2.61
CA GLN A 511 14.84 10.53 1.50
C GLN A 511 15.98 10.49 0.48
N GLU A 512 16.24 9.33 -0.13
CA GLU A 512 17.20 9.19 -1.22
C GLU A 512 16.89 10.23 -2.32
N PRO A 513 17.90 10.95 -2.84
CA PRO A 513 17.67 11.98 -3.86
C PRO A 513 17.27 11.36 -5.20
N GLY A 514 16.58 12.17 -6.02
CA GLY A 514 16.23 11.85 -7.39
C GLY A 514 14.80 11.35 -7.57
N VAL A 515 14.45 11.13 -8.83
CA VAL A 515 13.10 10.73 -9.27
C VAL A 515 13.06 9.28 -9.74
N ARG A 516 11.85 8.75 -9.90
CA ARG A 516 11.57 7.46 -10.53
C ARG A 516 10.61 7.61 -11.71
N PRO A 517 10.67 6.73 -12.71
CA PRO A 517 9.58 6.61 -13.67
C PRO A 517 8.24 6.37 -12.97
N ALA A 518 7.19 7.09 -13.36
CA ALA A 518 5.87 6.99 -12.77
C ALA A 518 4.84 6.47 -13.78
N ARG A 519 3.93 5.61 -13.31
CA ARG A 519 2.80 5.10 -14.10
C ARG A 519 1.77 6.20 -14.32
N PRO A 520 1.13 6.26 -15.50
CA PRO A 520 0.04 7.21 -15.75
C PRO A 520 -1.12 6.92 -14.80
N LEU A 521 -1.68 7.97 -14.18
CA LEU A 521 -2.78 7.81 -13.23
C LEU A 521 -4.13 8.21 -13.84
N PRO A 522 -5.25 7.63 -13.36
CA PRO A 522 -6.57 7.90 -13.93
C PRO A 522 -7.24 9.15 -13.35
N TYR A 523 -6.47 10.07 -12.76
CA TYR A 523 -6.98 11.23 -12.02
C TYR A 523 -6.58 12.53 -12.72
N GLN A 524 -7.44 13.55 -12.61
CA GLN A 524 -7.06 14.92 -12.93
C GLN A 524 -7.77 15.87 -11.96
N PRO A 525 -7.35 15.88 -10.67
CA PRO A 525 -8.02 16.60 -9.62
C PRO A 525 -7.79 18.12 -9.72
N ASP A 526 -8.81 18.88 -9.33
CA ASP A 526 -8.73 20.32 -9.15
C ASP A 526 -9.63 20.78 -8.00
N ALA A 527 -9.32 21.91 -7.39
CA ALA A 527 -10.18 22.51 -6.38
C ALA A 527 -9.99 24.02 -6.31
N GLN A 528 -11.09 24.74 -6.11
CA GLN A 528 -11.13 26.19 -6.01
C GLN A 528 -12.18 26.63 -4.99
N VAL A 529 -12.07 27.88 -4.54
CA VAL A 529 -12.96 28.42 -3.53
C VAL A 529 -13.68 29.65 -4.07
N ARG A 530 -14.98 29.70 -3.86
CA ARG A 530 -15.83 30.88 -4.11
C ARG A 530 -16.53 31.28 -2.83
N ARG A 531 -16.70 32.58 -2.60
CA ARG A 531 -17.60 33.06 -1.55
C ARG A 531 -19.04 32.85 -1.99
N VAL A 532 -19.91 32.43 -1.07
CA VAL A 532 -21.35 32.31 -1.30
C VAL A 532 -22.12 33.13 -0.27
N ALA A 533 -23.36 33.49 -0.60
CA ALA A 533 -24.23 34.23 0.30
C ALA A 533 -24.40 33.48 1.64
N GLY A 534 -24.52 34.24 2.73
CA GLY A 534 -24.68 33.67 4.08
C GLY A 534 -23.37 33.37 4.82
N GLY A 535 -22.26 34.04 4.50
CA GLY A 535 -21.02 33.96 5.28
C GLY A 535 -20.34 32.59 5.19
N SER A 536 -20.32 31.98 3.99
CA SER A 536 -19.71 30.67 3.77
C SER A 536 -18.85 30.67 2.50
N LEU A 537 -17.93 29.70 2.44
CA LEU A 537 -17.15 29.37 1.27
C LEU A 537 -17.71 28.11 0.62
N ARG A 538 -17.86 28.14 -0.70
CA ARG A 538 -18.07 26.94 -1.50
C ARG A 538 -16.70 26.47 -2.00
N VAL A 539 -16.26 25.33 -1.49
CA VAL A 539 -15.06 24.63 -1.98
C VAL A 539 -15.51 23.74 -3.13
N GLU A 540 -15.29 24.16 -4.36
CA GLU A 540 -15.62 23.41 -5.57
C GLU A 540 -14.50 22.41 -5.85
N LEU A 541 -14.87 21.14 -6.00
CA LEU A 541 -13.98 20.03 -6.32
C LEU A 541 -14.24 19.57 -7.74
N GLY A 542 -13.19 19.35 -8.50
CA GLY A 542 -13.23 18.82 -9.86
C GLY A 542 -12.31 17.62 -10.00
N ASN A 543 -12.71 16.67 -10.83
CA ASN A 543 -11.85 15.60 -11.30
C ASN A 543 -12.28 15.23 -12.72
N SER A 544 -11.46 15.61 -13.70
CA SER A 544 -11.69 15.27 -15.12
C SER A 544 -11.07 13.93 -15.52
N GLY A 545 -10.46 13.22 -14.57
CA GLY A 545 -9.96 11.86 -14.72
C GLY A 545 -11.08 10.83 -14.90
N ARG A 546 -10.68 9.60 -15.25
CA ARG A 546 -11.60 8.49 -15.54
C ARG A 546 -12.09 7.78 -14.28
N SER A 547 -11.28 7.78 -13.23
CA SER A 547 -11.56 7.19 -11.91
C SER A 547 -11.97 8.26 -10.90
N SER A 548 -12.64 7.88 -9.82
CA SER A 548 -12.96 8.80 -8.73
C SER A 548 -11.69 9.25 -8.01
N ALA A 549 -11.60 10.52 -7.61
CA ALA A 549 -10.53 11.03 -6.77
C ALA A 549 -11.08 11.24 -5.36
N HIS A 550 -10.37 10.73 -4.35
CA HIS A 550 -10.65 11.02 -2.95
C HIS A 550 -10.07 12.38 -2.59
N PHE A 551 -10.85 13.23 -1.91
CA PHE A 551 -10.41 14.51 -1.38
C PHE A 551 -10.60 14.57 0.13
N THR A 552 -9.61 15.15 0.82
CA THR A 552 -9.69 15.46 2.25
C THR A 552 -9.46 16.95 2.49
N LEU A 553 -10.33 17.60 3.27
CA LEU A 553 -10.17 18.99 3.72
C LEU A 553 -9.71 19.00 5.17
N TYR A 554 -8.57 19.65 5.44
CA TYR A 554 -7.99 19.86 6.76
C TYR A 554 -8.24 21.30 7.24
N PRO A 555 -9.04 21.49 8.32
CA PRO A 555 -9.37 22.82 8.86
C PRO A 555 -8.29 23.35 9.83
N TYR A 556 -7.93 24.63 9.76
CA TYR A 556 -6.93 25.24 10.65
C TYR A 556 -7.40 26.55 11.30
N ALA A 557 -8.57 27.08 10.94
CA ALA A 557 -9.16 28.27 11.54
C ALA A 557 -10.59 28.03 12.07
N GLY A 558 -10.93 26.76 12.37
CA GLY A 558 -12.23 26.40 12.94
C GLY A 558 -13.35 26.20 11.90
N GLU A 559 -12.99 25.89 10.65
CA GLU A 559 -13.92 25.62 9.56
C GLU A 559 -14.78 24.37 9.77
N SER A 560 -14.19 23.37 10.43
CA SER A 560 -14.85 22.13 10.86
C SER A 560 -14.14 21.55 12.08
N ALA A 561 -14.85 20.70 12.83
CA ALA A 561 -14.28 20.05 14.01
C ALA A 561 -13.25 18.97 13.69
N ALA A 562 -13.31 18.41 12.49
CA ALA A 562 -12.45 17.33 12.00
C ALA A 562 -12.24 17.46 10.49
N PRO A 563 -11.23 16.78 9.92
CA PRO A 563 -11.06 16.64 8.49
C PRO A 563 -12.35 16.14 7.81
N LEU A 564 -12.65 16.69 6.63
CA LEU A 564 -13.82 16.31 5.83
C LEU A 564 -13.38 15.50 4.62
N HIS A 565 -14.12 14.42 4.31
CA HIS A 565 -13.80 13.51 3.22
C HIS A 565 -14.86 13.57 2.12
N LYS A 566 -14.44 13.42 0.86
CA LYS A 566 -15.35 13.33 -0.29
C LYS A 566 -14.71 12.67 -1.49
N ASP A 567 -15.42 11.73 -2.10
CA ASP A 567 -15.03 11.12 -3.36
C ASP A 567 -15.71 11.81 -4.54
N VAL A 568 -14.94 12.20 -5.56
CA VAL A 568 -15.45 12.96 -6.70
C VAL A 568 -15.06 12.30 -8.02
N ARG A 569 -16.08 11.98 -8.82
CA ARG A 569 -15.97 11.69 -10.24
C ARG A 569 -16.71 12.79 -11.00
N GLY A 570 -15.99 13.65 -11.73
CA GLY A 570 -16.56 14.85 -12.33
C GLY A 570 -16.48 16.06 -11.40
N ALA A 571 -17.56 16.37 -10.68
CA ALA A 571 -17.63 17.55 -9.82
C ALA A 571 -18.29 17.27 -8.46
N GLY A 572 -17.83 17.97 -7.43
CA GLY A 572 -18.36 17.93 -6.06
C GLY A 572 -18.15 19.28 -5.37
N HIS A 573 -18.68 19.44 -4.16
CA HIS A 573 -18.36 20.61 -3.35
C HIS A 573 -18.54 20.36 -1.86
N TRP A 574 -17.87 21.16 -1.03
CA TRP A 574 -18.24 21.41 0.36
C TRP A 574 -18.74 22.84 0.53
N THR A 575 -19.64 23.05 1.49
CA THR A 575 -19.97 24.36 2.01
C THR A 575 -19.30 24.49 3.38
N VAL A 576 -18.39 25.44 3.49
CA VAL A 576 -17.55 25.65 4.68
C VAL A 576 -17.96 26.98 5.32
N PRO A 577 -18.45 26.99 6.57
CA PRO A 577 -18.85 28.22 7.25
C PRO A 577 -17.63 29.09 7.57
N LEU A 578 -17.76 30.40 7.44
CA LEU A 578 -16.78 31.37 7.94
C LEU A 578 -17.18 31.78 9.35
N THR A 579 -16.57 31.13 10.35
CA THR A 579 -16.91 31.32 11.77
C THR A 579 -16.10 32.44 12.44
N GLY A 580 -15.00 32.87 11.82
CA GLY A 580 -14.11 33.93 12.32
C GLY A 580 -13.86 35.05 11.29
N SER A 581 -12.88 35.91 11.56
CA SER A 581 -12.47 37.00 10.68
C SER A 581 -11.57 36.55 9.51
N ALA A 582 -11.14 35.30 9.50
CA ALA A 582 -10.31 34.68 8.47
C ALA A 582 -10.61 33.17 8.34
N TYR A 583 -10.11 32.56 7.28
CA TYR A 583 -10.11 31.12 7.04
C TYR A 583 -8.70 30.64 6.68
N ARG A 584 -8.41 29.38 6.99
CA ARG A 584 -7.24 28.61 6.59
C ARG A 584 -7.57 27.12 6.56
N PHE A 585 -7.53 26.50 5.38
CA PHE A 585 -7.67 25.05 5.23
C PHE A 585 -6.86 24.52 4.05
N THR A 586 -6.56 23.23 4.08
CA THR A 586 -5.86 22.51 2.99
C THR A 586 -6.77 21.43 2.42
N VAL A 587 -6.85 21.31 1.10
CA VAL A 587 -7.47 20.18 0.42
C VAL A 587 -6.37 19.32 -0.18
N THR A 588 -6.35 18.03 0.15
CA THR A 588 -5.44 17.04 -0.46
C THR A 588 -6.23 16.03 -1.29
N GLY A 589 -5.54 15.33 -2.20
CA GLY A 589 -6.10 14.25 -3.01
C GLY A 589 -5.01 13.37 -3.62
N PRO A 590 -5.37 12.40 -4.50
CA PRO A 590 -4.38 11.53 -5.15
C PRO A 590 -3.47 12.32 -6.10
N ASN A 591 -2.42 11.65 -6.59
CA ASN A 591 -1.47 12.22 -7.55
C ASN A 591 -0.78 13.52 -7.09
N GLY A 592 -0.33 13.55 -5.83
CA GLY A 592 0.35 14.71 -5.24
C GLY A 592 -0.52 15.96 -5.17
N PHE A 593 -1.84 15.84 -5.31
CA PHE A 593 -2.73 16.99 -5.34
C PHE A 593 -2.83 17.69 -3.98
N ARG A 594 -2.61 19.00 -3.98
CA ARG A 594 -2.81 19.87 -2.81
C ARG A 594 -3.27 21.26 -3.22
N ARG A 595 -4.19 21.80 -2.43
CA ARG A 595 -4.65 23.19 -2.50
C ARG A 595 -4.70 23.77 -1.09
N GLU A 596 -3.91 24.80 -0.83
CA GLU A 596 -4.02 25.56 0.41
C GLU A 596 -4.84 26.81 0.16
N PHE A 597 -5.77 27.09 1.06
CA PHE A 597 -6.63 28.26 1.01
C PHE A 597 -6.52 29.02 2.32
N ALA A 598 -6.06 30.27 2.27
CA ALA A 598 -6.14 31.20 3.39
C ALA A 598 -6.59 32.58 2.92
N GLY A 599 -7.29 33.31 3.79
CA GLY A 599 -7.71 34.68 3.49
C GLY A 599 -8.66 35.25 4.54
N PRO A 600 -8.96 36.56 4.43
CA PRO A 600 -9.93 37.20 5.32
C PRO A 600 -11.35 36.70 5.05
N ALA A 601 -12.23 36.77 6.04
CA ALA A 601 -13.65 36.41 5.90
C ALA A 601 -14.38 37.36 4.93
N GLU A 602 -13.91 38.59 4.82
CA GLU A 602 -14.34 39.58 3.84
C GLU A 602 -13.16 39.95 2.92
N GLY A 603 -13.36 39.88 1.61
CA GLY A 603 -12.27 40.11 0.66
C GLY A 603 -12.69 39.90 -0.80
N GLY A 604 -11.97 40.54 -1.72
CA GLY A 604 -12.23 40.54 -3.15
C GLY A 604 -11.32 39.64 -3.99
N ALA A 605 -10.27 39.06 -3.41
CA ALA A 605 -9.34 38.21 -4.15
C ALA A 605 -9.92 36.80 -4.40
N GLU A 606 -9.92 36.37 -5.65
CA GLU A 606 -10.29 35.00 -6.06
C GLU A 606 -9.28 34.45 -7.07
N VAL A 607 -8.98 33.15 -6.95
CA VAL A 607 -8.16 32.40 -7.91
C VAL A 607 -8.91 31.12 -8.28
N THR A 608 -9.13 30.94 -9.57
CA THR A 608 -9.72 29.73 -10.15
C THR A 608 -8.79 29.12 -11.19
N THR A 609 -8.85 27.82 -11.38
CA THR A 609 -7.95 27.08 -12.25
C THR A 609 -8.70 26.38 -13.39
N ARG A 610 -8.01 26.23 -14.53
CA ARG A 610 -8.40 25.32 -15.62
C ARG A 610 -7.15 24.57 -16.05
N ILE A 611 -7.24 23.24 -16.11
CA ILE A 611 -6.13 22.39 -16.52
C ILE A 611 -6.26 22.10 -18.02
N ASP A 612 -5.17 22.29 -18.76
CA ASP A 612 -5.02 21.81 -20.13
C ASP A 612 -4.09 20.59 -20.14
N ALA A 613 -4.68 19.40 -20.10
CA ALA A 613 -3.95 18.15 -20.01
C ALA A 613 -3.05 17.88 -21.23
N ARG A 614 -3.41 18.42 -22.40
CA ARG A 614 -2.68 18.18 -23.65
C ARG A 614 -1.33 18.87 -23.64
N GLU A 615 -1.33 20.16 -23.32
CA GLU A 615 -0.13 21.00 -23.28
C GLU A 615 0.56 20.98 -21.90
N ARG A 616 -0.08 20.38 -20.89
CA ARG A 616 0.33 20.41 -19.47
C ARG A 616 0.39 21.83 -18.91
N ASP A 617 -0.61 22.62 -19.24
CA ASP A 617 -0.75 23.99 -18.78
C ASP A 617 -1.77 24.12 -17.65
N LEU A 618 -1.38 24.85 -16.60
CA LEU A 618 -2.30 25.36 -15.58
C LEU A 618 -2.68 26.80 -15.93
N HIS A 619 -3.95 27.04 -16.22
CA HIS A 619 -4.48 28.40 -16.42
C HIS A 619 -5.02 28.94 -15.10
N LEU A 620 -4.39 29.98 -14.57
CA LEU A 620 -4.82 30.66 -13.35
C LEU A 620 -5.61 31.91 -13.74
N THR A 621 -6.89 31.95 -13.38
CA THR A 621 -7.72 33.15 -13.51
C THR A 621 -7.77 33.88 -12.18
N LEU A 622 -7.13 35.05 -12.15
CA LEU A 622 -7.02 35.96 -11.02
C LEU A 622 -8.15 36.97 -11.12
N ARG A 623 -9.05 37.02 -10.13
CA ARG A 623 -10.23 37.87 -10.14
C ARG A 623 -10.23 38.79 -8.93
N ASN A 624 -10.64 40.03 -9.16
CA ASN A 624 -10.83 41.03 -8.13
C ASN A 624 -12.31 41.44 -8.07
N THR A 625 -13.03 40.91 -7.08
CA THR A 625 -14.43 41.26 -6.77
C THR A 625 -14.53 42.40 -5.75
N GLY A 626 -13.40 42.94 -5.29
CA GLY A 626 -13.32 44.02 -4.32
C GLY A 626 -13.44 45.41 -4.94
N ARG A 627 -13.11 46.44 -4.13
CA ARG A 627 -13.27 47.86 -4.49
C ARG A 627 -11.97 48.59 -4.84
N ARG A 628 -10.81 47.99 -4.53
CA ARG A 628 -9.48 48.54 -4.82
C ARG A 628 -8.73 47.65 -5.82
N ASN A 629 -7.70 48.19 -6.48
CA ASN A 629 -6.80 47.35 -7.27
C ASN A 629 -6.15 46.29 -6.37
N LEU A 630 -6.02 45.08 -6.88
CA LEU A 630 -5.25 44.00 -6.26
C LEU A 630 -4.07 43.66 -7.17
N THR A 631 -2.89 43.49 -6.59
CA THR A 631 -1.73 42.97 -7.33
C THR A 631 -1.44 41.55 -6.86
N PHE A 632 -1.74 40.58 -7.71
CA PHE A 632 -1.45 39.19 -7.44
C PHE A 632 0.04 38.91 -7.68
N LEU A 633 0.67 38.23 -6.72
CA LEU A 633 2.05 37.75 -6.83
C LEU A 633 2.00 36.23 -6.99
N ILE A 634 2.59 35.71 -8.06
CA ILE A 634 2.67 34.28 -8.34
C ILE A 634 4.13 33.88 -8.35
N ARG A 635 4.49 32.91 -7.51
CA ARG A 635 5.86 32.39 -7.42
C ARG A 635 5.86 30.86 -7.39
N PRO A 636 6.85 30.19 -8.00
CA PRO A 636 7.05 28.76 -7.81
C PRO A 636 7.57 28.46 -6.40
N LEU A 637 7.21 27.29 -5.88
CA LEU A 637 7.75 26.70 -4.64
C LEU A 637 8.55 25.40 -4.92
N GLY A 638 8.46 24.88 -6.14
CA GLY A 638 9.23 23.74 -6.63
C GLY A 638 8.81 23.38 -8.05
N TYR A 639 9.43 22.33 -8.59
CA TYR A 639 9.21 21.86 -9.97
C TYR A 639 9.49 22.94 -11.01
N VAL A 640 10.59 23.68 -10.80
CA VAL A 640 11.15 24.63 -11.77
C VAL A 640 12.57 24.19 -12.07
N ASP A 641 12.88 24.08 -13.36
CA ASP A 641 14.14 23.49 -13.85
C ASP A 641 15.23 24.56 -14.06
N GLU A 642 14.87 25.84 -14.04
CA GLU A 642 15.81 26.95 -14.19
C GLU A 642 16.04 27.63 -12.82
N ASP A 643 17.30 27.65 -12.36
CA ASP A 643 17.72 28.24 -11.07
C ASP A 643 17.30 29.71 -10.93
N ASP A 644 17.21 30.46 -12.03
CA ASP A 644 16.78 31.85 -12.08
C ASP A 644 15.25 32.05 -11.97
N LEU A 645 14.46 30.99 -12.18
CA LEU A 645 13.01 31.01 -11.96
C LEU A 645 12.62 30.71 -10.51
N HIS A 646 13.53 30.17 -9.69
CA HIS A 646 13.22 29.86 -8.29
C HIS A 646 12.82 31.13 -7.49
N ASP A 647 13.49 32.26 -7.75
CA ASP A 647 13.20 33.55 -7.09
C ASP A 647 12.26 34.45 -7.91
N TRP A 648 11.83 33.99 -9.09
CA TRP A 648 11.02 34.80 -9.97
C TRP A 648 9.58 34.96 -9.47
N VAL A 649 9.08 36.20 -9.50
CA VAL A 649 7.72 36.54 -9.07
C VAL A 649 6.97 37.23 -10.19
N ARG A 650 5.92 36.59 -10.72
CA ARG A 650 4.99 37.22 -11.65
C ARG A 650 4.07 38.17 -10.90
N ARG A 651 4.05 39.44 -11.30
CA ARG A 651 3.15 40.47 -10.77
C ARG A 651 2.00 40.73 -11.73
N VAL A 652 0.76 40.63 -11.26
CA VAL A 652 -0.44 40.86 -12.08
C VAL A 652 -1.42 41.77 -11.35
N THR A 653 -1.53 43.03 -11.78
CA THR A 653 -2.50 43.97 -11.23
C THR A 653 -3.87 43.81 -11.91
N VAL A 654 -4.92 43.62 -11.10
CA VAL A 654 -6.30 43.44 -11.53
C VAL A 654 -7.18 44.53 -10.91
N LYS A 655 -7.84 45.32 -11.77
CA LYS A 655 -8.78 46.37 -11.36
C LYS A 655 -10.06 45.78 -10.73
N PRO A 656 -10.78 46.55 -9.88
CA PRO A 656 -12.10 46.15 -9.36
C PRO A 656 -13.04 45.65 -10.45
N GLY A 657 -13.71 44.52 -10.19
CA GLY A 657 -14.67 43.89 -11.12
C GLY A 657 -14.04 43.26 -12.35
N ARG A 658 -12.71 43.17 -12.45
CA ARG A 658 -12.00 42.56 -13.59
C ARG A 658 -11.33 41.25 -13.19
N HIS A 659 -10.88 40.53 -14.21
CA HIS A 659 -10.04 39.35 -14.07
C HIS A 659 -8.91 39.37 -15.10
N ARG A 660 -7.85 38.61 -14.83
CA ARG A 660 -6.76 38.30 -15.77
C ARG A 660 -6.47 36.81 -15.69
N THR A 661 -6.21 36.19 -16.83
CA THR A 661 -5.75 34.80 -16.88
C THR A 661 -4.28 34.77 -17.25
N VAL A 662 -3.51 33.98 -16.50
CA VAL A 662 -2.11 33.69 -16.78
C VAL A 662 -1.92 32.20 -16.89
N VAL A 663 -0.92 31.79 -17.67
CA VAL A 663 -0.58 30.38 -17.87
C VAL A 663 0.72 30.07 -17.15
N HIS A 664 0.75 28.93 -16.47
CA HIS A 664 1.94 28.27 -15.96
C HIS A 664 2.07 26.93 -16.67
N SER A 665 3.11 26.77 -17.49
CA SER A 665 3.43 25.49 -18.11
C SER A 665 4.11 24.59 -17.08
N ALA A 666 3.60 23.38 -16.94
CA ALA A 666 4.23 22.30 -16.18
C ALA A 666 4.93 21.30 -17.11
N ALA A 667 5.00 21.56 -18.42
CA ALA A 667 5.47 20.59 -19.41
C ALA A 667 6.92 20.15 -19.14
N ASP A 668 7.82 21.10 -18.88
CA ASP A 668 9.25 20.87 -18.63
C ASP A 668 9.48 20.13 -17.30
N ALA A 669 8.64 20.39 -16.30
CA ALA A 669 8.61 19.65 -15.04
C ALA A 669 7.76 18.36 -15.12
N HIS A 670 7.61 17.78 -16.30
CA HIS A 670 6.89 16.53 -16.54
C HIS A 670 5.42 16.52 -16.05
N GLY A 671 4.77 17.68 -15.96
CA GLY A 671 3.40 17.86 -15.50
C GLY A 671 3.29 18.27 -14.03
N TRP A 672 4.39 18.28 -13.27
CA TRP A 672 4.40 18.73 -11.87
C TRP A 672 4.39 20.25 -11.76
N TYR A 673 3.66 20.77 -10.78
CA TYR A 673 3.61 22.19 -10.45
C TYR A 673 3.46 22.38 -8.94
N ASP A 674 4.06 23.45 -8.40
CA ASP A 674 3.85 23.91 -7.02
C ASP A 674 4.00 25.43 -6.98
N LEU A 675 2.87 26.13 -6.84
CA LEU A 675 2.80 27.59 -6.95
C LEU A 675 2.21 28.21 -5.69
N ALA A 676 2.79 29.32 -5.23
CA ALA A 676 2.14 30.21 -4.28
C ALA A 676 1.55 31.42 -5.00
N VAL A 677 0.31 31.79 -4.64
CA VAL A 677 -0.35 33.02 -5.07
C VAL A 677 -0.76 33.85 -3.85
N THR A 678 -0.32 35.10 -3.79
CA THR A 678 -0.77 36.09 -2.80
C THR A 678 -1.38 37.31 -3.49
N ALA A 679 -2.04 38.19 -2.75
CA ALA A 679 -2.64 39.40 -3.29
C ALA A 679 -2.26 40.64 -2.46
N ASP A 680 -1.39 41.49 -2.99
CA ASP A 680 -1.12 42.80 -2.40
C ASP A 680 -2.39 43.64 -2.48
N GLY A 681 -2.82 44.17 -1.34
CA GLY A 681 -4.15 44.76 -1.19
C GLY A 681 -5.20 43.79 -0.65
N GLU A 682 -4.82 42.61 -0.15
CA GLU A 682 -5.69 41.77 0.69
C GLU A 682 -4.83 40.95 1.65
N GLU A 683 -4.57 41.52 2.84
CA GLU A 683 -3.73 40.87 3.85
C GLU A 683 -4.29 39.51 4.24
N GLY A 684 -3.40 38.51 4.36
CA GLY A 684 -3.76 37.13 4.67
C GLY A 684 -4.24 36.30 3.48
N PHE A 685 -4.52 36.89 2.30
CA PHE A 685 -4.88 36.10 1.12
C PHE A 685 -3.69 35.28 0.61
N ARG A 686 -3.83 33.96 0.64
CA ARG A 686 -2.84 33.01 0.11
C ARG A 686 -3.52 31.82 -0.56
N ARG A 687 -2.94 31.38 -1.66
CA ARG A 687 -3.19 30.08 -2.27
C ARG A 687 -1.86 29.34 -2.43
N ARG A 688 -1.88 28.02 -2.22
CA ARG A 688 -0.86 27.12 -2.76
C ARG A 688 -1.54 26.16 -3.72
N LEU A 689 -0.99 25.99 -4.91
CA LEU A 689 -1.50 25.12 -5.96
C LEU A 689 -0.41 24.10 -6.28
N MET A 690 -0.57 22.87 -5.82
CA MET A 690 0.37 21.78 -6.06
C MET A 690 -0.33 20.56 -6.67
N GLY A 691 0.34 19.88 -7.59
CA GLY A 691 -0.12 18.61 -8.14
C GLY A 691 0.57 18.25 -9.43
N HIS A 692 -0.03 17.29 -10.13
CA HIS A 692 0.44 16.80 -11.42
C HIS A 692 -0.64 16.85 -12.50
N ILE A 693 -0.26 17.21 -13.72
CA ILE A 693 -1.12 17.23 -14.90
C ILE A 693 -0.91 15.95 -15.71
N GLU A 694 -1.92 15.07 -15.65
CA GLU A 694 -1.94 13.80 -16.36
C GLU A 694 -2.28 14.01 -17.83
N ASN A 695 -1.58 13.28 -18.70
CA ASN A 695 -1.88 13.22 -20.13
C ASN A 695 -2.00 11.77 -20.64
N GLY A 696 -2.15 10.81 -19.72
CA GLY A 696 -2.28 9.39 -20.02
C GLY A 696 -0.98 8.71 -20.46
N ARG A 697 0.18 9.36 -20.31
CA ARG A 697 1.51 8.78 -20.58
C ARG A 697 2.31 8.66 -19.30
N ALA A 698 3.24 7.71 -19.27
CA ALA A 698 4.21 7.60 -18.18
C ALA A 698 4.94 8.93 -17.95
N SER A 699 5.23 9.22 -16.68
CA SER A 699 5.87 10.45 -16.20
C SER A 699 7.07 10.11 -15.33
N VAL A 700 7.51 11.05 -14.51
CA VAL A 700 8.41 10.84 -13.36
C VAL A 700 7.68 11.18 -12.07
N SER A 701 8.13 10.61 -10.95
CA SER A 701 7.70 10.99 -9.61
C SER A 701 8.04 12.47 -9.33
N GLY A 702 7.17 13.13 -8.56
CA GLY A 702 7.41 14.49 -8.06
C GLY A 702 8.23 14.51 -6.79
#